data_AF-A0A139AZC9-F1
#
_entry.id   AF-A0A139AZC9-F1
#
_cell.length_a   1.000
_cell.length_b   1.000
_cell.length_c   1.000
_cell.angle_alpha   90.00
_cell.angle_beta   90.00
_cell.angle_gamma   90.00
#
_symmetry.space_group_name_H-M   'P 1'
#
loop_
_entity.id
_entity.type
_entity.pdbx_description
1 polymer ?
#
loop_
_entity_poly.entity_id
_entity_poly.type
_entity_poly.pdbx_seq_one_letter_code
_entity_poly.pdbx_strand_id
1 'polypeptide(L)'
;MAPPFSLTGRHDLWSGFYKKGLRERQYQLKLGFPNLFSRSDGADTDGDDEMFPINGLDEEVANNMIENCIGTIGLPVGLALNLTMNGRPFVIPMAVEEPSIIAAVSGAAKTVMQCAEQGSFTASSSECNIIFAQVQLLDIAGDDIPSAIVRLEAQKGTLLDIANRYCPSMYSRGGGVVDITYRRVPRSKPERHSQNQVDLASDTEWLIVHLHIDVKDAMGANIASKVAEGVAPTLSAISGGRVGLRIVSNLCTERWARASFRIPVSKLAYKDVSGEELARRIVEAYQWAEDDPFRATTHNKGIMNGIDAVAVALGQDWRALEAAAHVRACGNDQNRYGSLTKYWLERFDQPDVKENGGKPETFFCASLELPVPCGTKGGVLQTHPVYRYTMGLCGNPDSKTLGQLLVCVGLAQNFAALRALCSEGISKGHMNLHARNIAIAAGAPINVVGEVTSWMISSEKISLKAAHEYLEAHQLHTMIQTSHSPVNGKPPSMFYFEESAEQSGPSAPGFEGTVTLNIAFQTLGEYPISIELSGRAEIGDMMQELFGDKTGAWIASAMKVINACQLVPRKGSRRSNIPLVRRLKYITLIINVLLRRLSAKFPLQTQLFVETVLSRSRAAVISPQPPTDSVTTRPRSKSIGTSSLPPKESFWNDELEWTLPEESGLFNDDILAQIFDNIDASTNDMRFAKIGFPLLLALWQVFELRVAHLATDRRLYAMLVEEQRRTVCSVAAGPPYEILDLQSLLSVHAKRLPVKLFVLLDAITFDYVDMDFARLSEIDTLTFFVEWHMMRIHDVSR
;
A
#
# COMPACT_ATOMS: atom_id res chain seq x y z
N MET A 1 10.56 -12.53 35.84
CA MET A 1 9.88 -11.74 34.78
C MET A 1 10.84 -10.63 34.36
N ALA A 2 11.34 -10.66 33.13
CA ALA A 2 12.04 -9.50 32.56
C ALA A 2 11.01 -8.39 32.24
N PRO A 3 11.37 -7.10 32.32
CA PRO A 3 10.44 -6.03 31.97
C PRO A 3 10.06 -6.10 30.48
N PRO A 4 8.78 -5.88 30.11
CA PRO A 4 8.39 -5.67 28.72
C PRO A 4 9.21 -4.53 28.10
N PHE A 5 9.68 -4.74 26.86
CA PHE A 5 10.60 -3.86 26.15
C PHE A 5 10.25 -2.37 26.29
N SER A 6 11.24 -1.60 26.72
CA SER A 6 11.15 -0.14 26.81
C SER A 6 11.19 0.48 25.42
N LEU A 7 10.02 0.76 24.85
CA LEU A 7 9.85 1.47 23.58
C LEU A 7 10.12 2.99 23.68
N THR A 8 10.38 3.52 24.89
CA THR A 8 10.68 4.94 25.13
C THR A 8 12.03 5.32 24.53
N GLY A 9 11.99 5.93 23.34
CA GLY A 9 13.18 6.39 22.60
C GLY A 9 13.15 6.09 21.09
N ARG A 10 12.19 5.28 20.60
CA ARG A 10 12.11 4.89 19.17
C ARG A 10 10.99 5.59 18.37
N HIS A 11 10.72 6.88 18.62
CA HIS A 11 9.72 7.62 17.84
C HIS A 11 10.03 7.68 16.33
N ASP A 12 11.32 7.67 15.95
CA ASP A 12 11.73 7.70 14.55
C ASP A 12 11.54 6.35 13.81
N LEU A 13 11.45 5.22 14.52
CA LEU A 13 11.32 3.89 13.89
C LEU A 13 10.08 3.80 13.00
N TRP A 14 8.98 4.41 13.44
CA TRP A 14 7.68 4.39 12.76
C TRP A 14 7.49 5.56 11.78
N SER A 15 8.51 6.42 11.63
CA SER A 15 8.44 7.58 10.74
C SER A 15 8.26 7.15 9.28
N GLY A 16 7.25 7.72 8.61
CA GLY A 16 6.94 7.40 7.22
C GLY A 16 6.39 5.99 6.95
N PHE A 17 6.02 5.20 7.97
CA PHE A 17 5.55 3.81 7.81
C PHE A 17 4.43 3.66 6.76
N TYR A 18 3.49 4.60 6.71
CA TYR A 18 2.39 4.62 5.73
C TYR A 18 2.83 4.86 4.27
N LYS A 19 4.02 5.44 4.03
CA LYS A 19 4.60 5.65 2.69
C LYS A 19 5.42 4.46 2.19
N LYS A 20 5.86 3.58 3.09
CA LYS A 20 6.73 2.43 2.80
C LYS A 20 5.97 1.29 2.12
N GLY A 21 6.68 0.49 1.32
CA GLY A 21 6.18 -0.74 0.72
C GLY A 21 5.96 -1.86 1.75
N LEU A 22 5.23 -2.92 1.38
CA LEU A 22 4.87 -4.00 2.31
C LEU A 22 6.11 -4.69 2.91
N ARG A 23 7.09 -5.07 2.06
CA ARG A 23 8.35 -5.68 2.52
C ARG A 23 9.13 -4.77 3.46
N GLU A 24 9.23 -3.47 3.16
CA GLU A 24 9.91 -2.50 4.03
C GLU A 24 9.25 -2.41 5.41
N ARG A 25 7.91 -2.42 5.48
CA ARG A 25 7.17 -2.45 6.76
C ARG A 25 7.47 -3.74 7.54
N GLN A 26 7.52 -4.88 6.88
CA GLN A 26 7.87 -6.17 7.50
C GLN A 26 9.31 -6.17 8.05
N TYR A 27 10.27 -5.62 7.31
CA TYR A 27 11.65 -5.43 7.82
C TYR A 27 11.70 -4.48 9.03
N GLN A 28 10.94 -3.38 9.02
CA GLN A 28 10.83 -2.51 10.20
C GLN A 28 10.22 -3.22 11.42
N LEU A 29 9.32 -4.19 11.22
CA LEU A 29 8.79 -5.02 12.30
C LEU A 29 9.85 -5.98 12.87
N LYS A 30 10.68 -6.61 12.02
CA LYS A 30 11.84 -7.39 12.49
C LYS A 30 12.79 -6.54 13.35
N LEU A 31 13.08 -5.30 12.94
CA LEU A 31 13.91 -4.35 13.71
C LEU A 31 13.23 -3.84 15.01
N GLY A 32 11.90 -3.71 15.00
CA GLY A 32 11.10 -3.28 16.14
C GLY A 32 10.98 -4.36 17.22
N PHE A 33 10.81 -5.62 16.81
CA PHE A 33 10.46 -6.75 17.65
C PHE A 33 11.34 -7.98 17.35
N PRO A 34 12.68 -7.90 17.49
CA PRO A 34 13.59 -8.98 17.09
C PRO A 34 13.24 -10.33 17.73
N ASN A 35 12.91 -10.33 19.03
CA ASN A 35 12.53 -11.52 19.79
C ASN A 35 11.22 -12.19 19.35
N LEU A 36 10.43 -11.54 18.48
CA LEU A 36 9.20 -12.10 17.94
C LEU A 36 9.43 -12.87 16.62
N PHE A 37 10.52 -12.54 15.92
CA PHE A 37 10.88 -13.10 14.61
C PHE A 37 12.17 -13.94 14.65
N SER A 38 12.82 -14.07 15.80
CA SER A 38 13.91 -15.04 16.01
C SER A 38 13.35 -16.38 16.51
N ARG A 39 13.75 -17.48 15.86
CA ARG A 39 13.47 -18.84 16.35
C ARG A 39 14.14 -19.06 17.71
N SER A 40 13.41 -19.68 18.63
CA SER A 40 13.89 -20.05 19.96
C SER A 40 14.58 -21.42 20.03
N ASP A 41 14.63 -22.14 18.90
CA ASP A 41 15.12 -23.50 18.80
C ASP A 41 16.33 -23.54 17.87
N GLY A 42 17.49 -23.89 18.43
CA GLY A 42 18.81 -23.80 17.77
C GLY A 42 19.06 -24.89 16.74
N ALA A 43 18.30 -24.87 15.64
CA ALA A 43 18.59 -25.63 14.43
C ALA A 43 19.19 -24.69 13.38
N ASP A 44 20.51 -24.78 13.18
CA ASP A 44 21.18 -24.15 12.04
C ASP A 44 20.74 -24.87 10.75
N THR A 45 19.81 -24.27 10.03
CA THR A 45 19.51 -24.61 8.64
C THR A 45 19.55 -23.33 7.81
N ASP A 46 20.52 -23.24 6.91
CA ASP A 46 20.62 -22.16 5.93
C ASP A 46 19.33 -22.07 5.09
N GLY A 47 18.79 -20.85 4.96
CA GLY A 47 17.80 -20.53 3.93
C GLY A 47 16.33 -20.78 4.26
N ASP A 48 15.76 -20.00 5.19
CA ASP A 48 14.59 -19.17 4.87
C ASP A 48 14.33 -18.09 5.95
N ASP A 49 14.36 -16.82 5.52
CA ASP A 49 14.32 -15.64 6.41
C ASP A 49 12.88 -15.26 6.81
N GLU A 50 12.24 -16.11 7.63
CA GLU A 50 10.81 -16.07 8.01
C GLU A 50 10.25 -14.63 8.12
N MET A 51 9.53 -14.21 7.08
CA MET A 51 8.82 -12.93 7.06
C MET A 51 7.59 -13.02 7.97
N PHE A 52 7.03 -11.89 8.41
CA PHE A 52 5.77 -11.89 9.19
C PHE A 52 4.74 -12.77 8.45
N PRO A 53 4.24 -13.86 9.05
CA PRO A 53 3.51 -14.88 8.31
C PRO A 53 2.11 -14.39 7.95
N ILE A 54 1.95 -13.94 6.70
CA ILE A 54 0.66 -13.65 6.05
C ILE A 54 0.27 -14.80 5.10
N ASN A 55 0.90 -15.97 5.25
CA ASN A 55 0.27 -17.20 4.82
C ASN A 55 -0.90 -17.42 5.79
N GLY A 56 -2.11 -17.59 5.27
CA GLY A 56 -3.36 -17.51 6.05
C GLY A 56 -3.53 -18.60 7.11
N LEU A 57 -4.74 -18.70 7.65
CA LEU A 57 -5.10 -19.91 8.42
C LEU A 57 -5.03 -21.10 7.46
N ASP A 58 -4.29 -22.14 7.87
CA ASP A 58 -4.22 -23.40 7.14
C ASP A 58 -5.62 -24.03 7.00
N GLU A 59 -5.92 -24.64 5.85
CA GLU A 59 -7.27 -25.15 5.56
C GLU A 59 -7.65 -26.37 6.42
N GLU A 60 -6.70 -27.22 6.82
CA GLU A 60 -6.98 -28.31 7.76
C GLU A 60 -7.29 -27.74 9.15
N VAL A 61 -6.56 -26.70 9.59
CA VAL A 61 -6.84 -26.01 10.85
C VAL A 61 -8.19 -25.29 10.80
N ALA A 62 -8.52 -24.65 9.67
CA ALA A 62 -9.81 -23.99 9.45
C ALA A 62 -10.99 -24.98 9.49
N ASN A 63 -10.84 -26.14 8.83
CA ASN A 63 -11.85 -27.20 8.82
C ASN A 63 -12.04 -27.88 10.19
N ASN A 64 -11.05 -27.82 11.07
CA ASN A 64 -11.19 -28.24 12.47
C ASN A 64 -11.69 -27.12 13.41
N MET A 65 -11.81 -25.88 12.93
CA MET A 65 -12.28 -24.73 13.72
C MET A 65 -13.77 -24.43 13.56
N ILE A 66 -14.39 -24.78 12.41
CA ILE A 66 -15.81 -24.56 12.12
C ILE A 66 -16.40 -25.71 11.29
N GLU A 67 -17.71 -25.90 11.35
CA GLU A 67 -18.44 -26.87 10.54
C GLU A 67 -18.59 -26.40 9.07
N ASN A 68 -18.64 -27.37 8.14
CA ASN A 68 -18.85 -27.13 6.70
C ASN A 68 -17.85 -26.13 6.06
N CYS A 69 -16.58 -26.18 6.50
CA CYS A 69 -15.53 -25.36 5.93
C CYS A 69 -15.25 -25.76 4.46
N ILE A 70 -15.06 -24.76 3.59
CA ILE A 70 -14.76 -24.93 2.16
C ILE A 70 -13.53 -24.11 1.70
N GLY A 71 -12.74 -23.61 2.64
CA GLY A 71 -11.61 -22.69 2.41
C GLY A 71 -11.60 -21.51 3.40
N THR A 72 -10.69 -20.56 3.19
CA THR A 72 -10.49 -19.40 4.07
C THR A 72 -10.64 -18.07 3.34
N ILE A 73 -10.98 -17.00 4.08
CA ILE A 73 -11.04 -15.62 3.58
C ILE A 73 -10.01 -14.74 4.29
N GLY A 74 -9.14 -14.08 3.53
CA GLY A 74 -8.14 -13.15 4.06
C GLY A 74 -8.70 -11.76 4.30
N LEU A 75 -8.37 -11.15 5.44
CA LEU A 75 -8.62 -9.74 5.74
C LEU A 75 -7.31 -8.94 5.78
N PRO A 76 -7.28 -7.68 5.32
CA PRO A 76 -6.08 -6.85 5.40
C PRO A 76 -5.68 -6.57 6.85
N VAL A 77 -4.43 -6.89 7.21
CA VAL A 77 -3.86 -6.58 8.53
C VAL A 77 -2.92 -5.38 8.42
N GLY A 78 -3.16 -4.37 9.25
CA GLY A 78 -2.29 -3.21 9.43
C GLY A 78 -2.02 -2.93 10.91
N LEU A 79 -1.27 -1.86 11.17
CA LEU A 79 -0.85 -1.47 12.51
C LEU A 79 -1.27 -0.04 12.81
N ALA A 80 -2.02 0.16 13.89
CA ALA A 80 -2.18 1.47 14.50
C ALA A 80 -0.95 1.79 15.35
N LEU A 81 -0.41 2.99 15.12
CA LEU A 81 0.88 3.45 15.65
C LEU A 81 0.70 4.71 16.52
N ASN A 82 1.68 4.99 17.37
CA ASN A 82 1.70 6.15 18.29
C ASN A 82 0.67 6.10 19.44
N LEU A 83 0.07 4.94 19.73
CA LEU A 83 -0.84 4.81 20.86
C LEU A 83 -0.04 4.65 22.16
N THR A 84 -0.16 5.63 23.05
CA THR A 84 0.42 5.59 24.39
C THR A 84 -0.70 5.54 25.41
N MET A 85 -0.70 4.52 26.27
CA MET A 85 -1.71 4.29 27.31
C MET A 85 -1.01 4.20 28.67
N ASN A 86 -1.47 4.98 29.65
CA ASN A 86 -0.87 5.06 31.00
C ASN A 86 0.66 5.26 30.95
N GLY A 87 1.12 6.19 30.11
CA GLY A 87 2.54 6.47 29.88
C GLY A 87 3.32 5.40 29.10
N ARG A 88 2.71 4.28 28.69
CA ARG A 88 3.35 3.17 27.98
C ARG A 88 2.95 3.14 26.51
N PRO A 89 3.89 3.15 25.54
CA PRO A 89 3.57 3.07 24.11
C PRO A 89 3.29 1.63 23.67
N PHE A 90 2.38 1.47 22.72
CA PHE A 90 1.96 0.20 22.12
C PHE A 90 1.92 0.30 20.58
N VAL A 91 2.07 -0.85 19.92
CA VAL A 91 1.78 -1.05 18.49
C VAL A 91 0.56 -1.96 18.43
N ILE A 92 -0.50 -1.52 17.75
CA ILE A 92 -1.80 -2.20 17.81
C ILE A 92 -2.13 -2.83 16.45
N PRO A 93 -2.14 -4.17 16.33
CA PRO A 93 -2.66 -4.84 15.15
C PRO A 93 -4.15 -4.58 14.93
N MET A 94 -4.53 -4.36 13.68
CA MET A 94 -5.90 -4.12 13.26
C MET A 94 -6.16 -4.85 11.93
N ALA A 95 -7.23 -5.63 11.86
CA ALA A 95 -7.63 -6.43 10.71
C ALA A 95 -9.00 -5.96 10.24
N VAL A 96 -9.05 -5.25 9.10
CA VAL A 96 -10.28 -4.61 8.60
C VAL A 96 -10.18 -4.29 7.11
N GLU A 97 -11.28 -4.43 6.40
CA GLU A 97 -11.42 -4.12 4.97
C GLU A 97 -11.82 -2.66 4.73
N GLU A 98 -12.57 -2.03 5.65
CA GLU A 98 -12.96 -0.63 5.52
C GLU A 98 -11.73 0.29 5.58
N PRO A 99 -11.50 1.12 4.55
CA PRO A 99 -10.33 1.99 4.51
C PRO A 99 -10.36 3.11 5.57
N SER A 100 -9.23 3.81 5.71
CA SER A 100 -9.01 4.96 6.62
C SER A 100 -8.98 4.62 8.11
N ILE A 101 -9.61 3.54 8.57
CA ILE A 101 -9.70 3.19 10.00
C ILE A 101 -8.34 3.21 10.71
N ILE A 102 -7.38 2.42 10.23
CA ILE A 102 -6.05 2.29 10.88
C ILE A 102 -5.28 3.62 10.86
N ALA A 103 -5.46 4.42 9.80
CA ALA A 103 -4.85 5.75 9.67
C ALA A 103 -5.51 6.78 10.62
N ALA A 104 -6.83 6.70 10.79
CA ALA A 104 -7.61 7.54 11.70
C ALA A 104 -7.23 7.28 13.16
N VAL A 105 -7.18 6.02 13.60
CA VAL A 105 -6.65 5.64 14.93
C VAL A 105 -5.23 6.15 15.12
N SER A 106 -4.32 5.88 14.17
CA SER A 106 -2.92 6.34 14.27
C SER A 106 -2.78 7.86 14.35
N GLY A 107 -3.63 8.60 13.62
CA GLY A 107 -3.65 10.06 13.58
C GLY A 107 -4.26 10.68 14.84
N ALA A 108 -5.29 10.06 15.44
CA ALA A 108 -5.82 10.47 16.74
C ALA A 108 -4.85 10.14 17.88
N ALA A 109 -4.28 8.93 17.88
CA ALA A 109 -3.29 8.50 18.85
C ALA A 109 -2.07 9.43 18.87
N LYS A 110 -1.54 9.79 17.69
CA LYS A 110 -0.47 10.80 17.58
C LYS A 110 -0.87 12.17 18.14
N THR A 111 -2.11 12.63 17.91
CA THR A 111 -2.58 13.90 18.48
C THR A 111 -2.70 13.83 20.00
N VAL A 112 -3.25 12.76 20.57
CA VAL A 112 -3.29 12.59 22.04
C VAL A 112 -1.87 12.55 22.61
N MET A 113 -0.97 11.80 21.99
CA MET A 113 0.45 11.72 22.38
C MET A 113 1.18 13.08 22.37
N GLN A 114 0.89 13.95 21.39
CA GLN A 114 1.56 15.25 21.24
C GLN A 114 0.88 16.41 21.98
N CYS A 115 -0.45 16.37 22.11
CA CYS A 115 -1.24 17.50 22.59
C CYS A 115 -1.87 17.28 23.96
N ALA A 116 -2.10 16.04 24.40
CA ALA A 116 -2.70 15.79 25.72
C ALA A 116 -1.71 16.12 26.85
N GLU A 117 -2.25 16.55 27.99
CA GLU A 117 -1.48 16.93 29.17
C GLU A 117 -0.54 15.82 29.66
N GLN A 118 -1.02 14.57 29.64
CA GLN A 118 -0.24 13.37 30.03
C GLN A 118 0.53 12.72 28.87
N GLY A 119 0.50 13.29 27.66
CA GLY A 119 1.09 12.69 26.45
C GLY A 119 0.60 11.26 26.13
N SER A 120 -0.56 10.87 26.66
CA SER A 120 -1.10 9.52 26.62
C SER A 120 -2.60 9.49 26.91
N PHE A 121 -3.25 8.39 26.55
CA PHE A 121 -4.58 8.05 27.08
C PHE A 121 -4.44 7.56 28.52
N THR A 122 -5.32 8.02 29.40
CA THR A 122 -5.50 7.45 30.73
C THR A 122 -6.51 6.31 30.62
N ALA A 123 -6.20 5.12 31.12
CA ALA A 123 -7.10 3.97 31.03
C ALA A 123 -7.14 3.13 32.31
N SER A 124 -8.30 2.54 32.60
CA SER A 124 -8.52 1.66 33.75
C SER A 124 -9.54 0.58 33.42
N SER A 125 -9.65 -0.43 34.28
CA SER A 125 -10.60 -1.54 34.15
C SER A 125 -11.06 -2.00 35.52
N SER A 126 -12.06 -2.88 35.55
CA SER A 126 -12.46 -3.59 36.76
C SER A 126 -11.30 -4.36 37.43
N GLU A 127 -11.38 -4.52 38.76
CA GLU A 127 -10.39 -5.27 39.54
C GLU A 127 -10.43 -6.77 39.24
N CYS A 128 -11.61 -7.32 38.95
CA CYS A 128 -11.81 -8.72 38.57
C CYS A 128 -12.45 -8.81 37.17
N ASN A 129 -12.18 -9.91 36.47
CA ASN A 129 -12.76 -10.19 35.16
C ASN A 129 -14.02 -11.04 35.34
N ILE A 130 -15.07 -10.43 35.88
CA ILE A 130 -16.32 -11.13 36.19
C ILE A 130 -17.23 -11.25 34.96
N ILE A 131 -17.67 -12.46 34.65
CA ILE A 131 -18.77 -12.72 33.73
C ILE A 131 -19.95 -13.37 34.46
N PHE A 132 -21.15 -13.27 33.89
CA PHE A 132 -22.34 -13.90 34.46
C PHE A 132 -22.70 -15.18 33.70
N ALA A 133 -22.83 -16.28 34.43
CA ALA A 133 -23.55 -17.46 33.95
C ALA A 133 -24.99 -17.43 34.48
N GLN A 134 -25.98 -17.56 33.60
CA GLN A 134 -27.39 -17.44 33.92
C GLN A 134 -28.04 -18.83 33.99
N VAL A 135 -28.85 -19.07 35.02
CA VAL A 135 -29.78 -20.21 35.10
C VAL A 135 -31.19 -19.68 35.28
N GLN A 136 -32.06 -19.97 34.32
CA GLN A 136 -33.48 -19.66 34.40
C GLN A 136 -34.19 -20.75 35.21
N LEU A 137 -34.98 -20.35 36.20
CA LEU A 137 -35.86 -21.21 36.98
C LEU A 137 -37.32 -20.87 36.65
N LEU A 138 -38.10 -21.91 36.37
CA LEU A 138 -39.46 -21.86 35.82
C LEU A 138 -40.43 -22.65 36.69
N ASP A 139 -41.73 -22.46 36.46
CA ASP A 139 -42.82 -23.20 37.10
C ASP A 139 -42.83 -23.06 38.65
N ILE A 140 -42.25 -21.98 39.17
CA ILE A 140 -42.36 -21.55 40.57
C ILE A 140 -43.57 -20.63 40.66
N ALA A 141 -44.54 -20.97 41.52
CA ALA A 141 -45.69 -20.11 41.78
C ALA A 141 -45.21 -18.71 42.20
N GLY A 142 -45.78 -17.64 41.61
CA GLY A 142 -45.28 -16.27 41.78
C GLY A 142 -45.11 -15.84 43.24
N ASP A 143 -46.03 -16.26 44.11
CA ASP A 143 -46.01 -15.95 45.54
C ASP A 143 -44.90 -16.70 46.32
N ASP A 144 -44.36 -17.81 45.79
CA ASP A 144 -43.24 -18.56 46.38
C ASP A 144 -41.88 -18.13 45.83
N ILE A 145 -41.79 -17.33 44.76
CA ILE A 145 -40.51 -16.80 44.23
C ILE A 145 -39.66 -16.12 45.33
N PRO A 146 -40.21 -15.26 46.22
CA PRO A 146 -39.44 -14.69 47.33
C PRO A 146 -38.91 -15.74 48.30
N SER A 147 -39.72 -16.74 48.64
CA SER A 147 -39.34 -17.84 49.53
C SER A 147 -38.30 -18.76 48.88
N ALA A 148 -38.38 -19.02 47.58
CA ALA A 148 -37.37 -19.74 46.82
C ALA A 148 -36.01 -19.02 46.84
N ILE A 149 -35.99 -17.70 46.72
CA ILE A 149 -34.77 -16.90 46.86
C ILE A 149 -34.19 -17.03 48.29
N VAL A 150 -35.01 -16.98 49.34
CA VAL A 150 -34.54 -17.20 50.73
C VAL A 150 -33.94 -18.60 50.91
N ARG A 151 -34.56 -19.65 50.35
CA ARG A 151 -34.03 -21.03 50.38
C ARG A 151 -32.67 -21.13 49.67
N LEU A 152 -32.51 -20.43 48.54
CA LEU A 152 -31.27 -20.39 47.75
C LEU A 152 -30.15 -19.59 48.44
N GLU A 153 -30.45 -18.42 49.00
CA GLU A 153 -29.48 -17.59 49.75
C GLU A 153 -28.96 -18.34 51.00
N ALA A 154 -29.85 -19.04 51.71
CA ALA A 154 -29.48 -19.87 52.87
C ALA A 154 -28.51 -21.01 52.53
N GLN A 155 -28.41 -21.42 51.26
CA GLN A 155 -27.47 -22.45 50.79
C GLN A 155 -26.36 -21.89 49.87
N LYS A 156 -26.20 -20.56 49.79
CA LYS A 156 -25.28 -19.89 48.87
C LYS A 156 -23.82 -20.37 48.98
N GLY A 157 -23.32 -20.62 50.19
CA GLY A 157 -21.98 -21.20 50.40
C GLY A 157 -21.83 -22.58 49.76
N THR A 158 -22.77 -23.49 50.01
CA THR A 158 -22.81 -24.83 49.39
C THR A 158 -22.94 -24.75 47.87
N LEU A 159 -23.73 -23.80 47.35
CA LEU A 159 -23.87 -23.56 45.91
C LEU A 159 -22.57 -23.06 45.28
N LEU A 160 -21.84 -22.16 45.93
CA LEU A 160 -20.50 -21.71 45.49
C LEU A 160 -19.50 -22.87 45.46
N ASP A 161 -19.48 -23.72 46.49
CA ASP A 161 -18.63 -24.91 46.53
C ASP A 161 -18.95 -25.91 45.41
N ILE A 162 -20.24 -26.14 45.13
CA ILE A 162 -20.69 -26.99 44.02
C ILE A 162 -20.30 -26.36 42.67
N ALA A 163 -20.52 -25.06 42.50
CA ALA A 163 -20.21 -24.36 41.26
C ALA A 163 -18.71 -24.39 40.93
N ASN A 164 -17.85 -24.20 41.93
CA ASN A 164 -16.40 -24.24 41.75
C ASN A 164 -15.84 -25.63 41.37
N ARG A 165 -16.56 -26.73 41.69
CA ARG A 165 -16.20 -28.09 41.23
C ARG A 165 -16.31 -28.26 39.71
N TYR A 166 -17.09 -27.42 39.03
CA TYR A 166 -17.20 -27.45 37.55
C TYR A 166 -16.09 -26.63 36.85
N CYS A 167 -15.37 -25.78 37.58
CA CYS A 167 -14.26 -24.97 37.09
C CYS A 167 -12.93 -25.14 37.89
N PRO A 168 -12.48 -26.36 38.24
CA PRO A 168 -11.43 -26.58 39.25
C PRO A 168 -10.07 -25.99 38.86
N SER A 169 -9.71 -26.03 37.57
CA SER A 169 -8.48 -25.43 37.04
C SER A 169 -8.48 -23.90 37.09
N MET A 170 -9.67 -23.27 37.08
CA MET A 170 -9.82 -21.82 37.20
C MET A 170 -9.81 -21.39 38.67
N TYR A 171 -10.50 -22.16 39.52
CA TYR A 171 -10.49 -21.98 40.97
C TYR A 171 -9.07 -22.12 41.56
N SER A 172 -8.29 -23.12 41.13
CA SER A 172 -6.90 -23.29 41.58
C SER A 172 -5.94 -22.16 41.14
N ARG A 173 -6.34 -21.30 40.20
CA ARG A 173 -5.64 -20.06 39.81
C ARG A 173 -6.20 -18.81 40.52
N GLY A 174 -6.99 -19.00 41.58
CA GLY A 174 -7.62 -17.93 42.36
C GLY A 174 -8.76 -17.21 41.65
N GLY A 175 -9.35 -17.82 40.62
CA GLY A 175 -10.60 -17.36 39.99
C GLY A 175 -11.78 -18.26 40.37
N GLY A 176 -12.74 -18.43 39.46
CA GLY A 176 -13.90 -19.31 39.66
C GLY A 176 -15.15 -18.52 40.06
N VAL A 177 -16.13 -19.21 40.61
CA VAL A 177 -17.41 -18.60 41.01
C VAL A 177 -17.23 -17.90 42.36
N VAL A 178 -17.40 -16.59 42.37
CA VAL A 178 -17.14 -15.72 43.53
C VAL A 178 -18.41 -15.24 44.22
N ASP A 179 -19.53 -15.13 43.49
CA ASP A 179 -20.81 -14.71 44.04
C ASP A 179 -21.99 -15.34 43.27
N ILE A 180 -23.18 -15.30 43.88
CA ILE A 180 -24.45 -15.73 43.30
C ILE A 180 -25.51 -14.68 43.63
N THR A 181 -26.18 -14.14 42.61
CA THR A 181 -27.29 -13.20 42.77
C THR A 181 -28.58 -13.74 42.12
N TYR A 182 -29.72 -13.27 42.61
CA TYR A 182 -31.04 -13.75 42.20
C TYR A 182 -31.87 -12.57 41.68
N ARG A 183 -32.33 -12.65 40.43
CA ARG A 183 -33.06 -11.59 39.75
C ARG A 183 -34.48 -12.02 39.44
N ARG A 184 -35.44 -11.21 39.89
CA ARG A 184 -36.83 -11.26 39.45
C ARG A 184 -36.98 -10.35 38.23
N VAL A 185 -37.43 -10.89 37.11
CA VAL A 185 -37.59 -10.14 35.86
C VAL A 185 -39.06 -10.20 35.43
N PRO A 186 -39.78 -9.07 35.32
CA PRO A 186 -41.17 -9.07 34.87
C PRO A 186 -41.33 -9.77 33.52
N ARG A 187 -42.35 -10.63 33.41
CA ARG A 187 -42.66 -11.35 32.17
C ARG A 187 -43.73 -10.60 31.39
N SER A 188 -43.31 -9.84 30.39
CA SER A 188 -44.23 -9.29 29.39
C SER A 188 -44.99 -10.43 28.70
N LYS A 189 -46.30 -10.24 28.48
CA LYS A 189 -47.05 -11.15 27.61
C LYS A 189 -46.51 -11.03 26.19
N PRO A 190 -46.24 -12.12 25.47
CA PRO A 190 -45.84 -12.05 24.06
C PRO A 190 -46.96 -11.40 23.24
N GLU A 191 -46.59 -10.70 22.17
CA GLU A 191 -47.59 -10.21 21.22
C GLU A 191 -48.38 -11.39 20.64
N ARG A 192 -49.70 -11.22 20.51
CA ARG A 192 -50.56 -12.23 19.91
C ARG A 192 -50.48 -12.12 18.39
N HIS A 193 -49.60 -12.92 17.79
CA HIS A 193 -49.49 -13.07 16.34
C HIS A 193 -50.65 -13.89 15.73
N SER A 194 -51.45 -14.56 16.56
CA SER A 194 -52.68 -15.24 16.14
C SER A 194 -53.73 -15.25 17.24
N GLN A 195 -55.01 -15.24 16.87
CA GLN A 195 -56.13 -15.45 17.80
C GLN A 195 -56.10 -16.87 18.41
N ASN A 196 -55.47 -17.82 17.72
CA ASN A 196 -55.33 -19.22 18.17
C ASN A 196 -54.02 -19.47 18.95
N GLN A 197 -53.29 -18.43 19.33
CA GLN A 197 -52.04 -18.56 20.08
C GLN A 197 -52.34 -19.00 21.53
N VAL A 198 -51.81 -20.16 21.91
CA VAL A 198 -51.94 -20.72 23.26
C VAL A 198 -50.88 -20.09 24.17
N ASP A 199 -51.34 -19.43 25.24
CA ASP A 199 -50.45 -18.89 26.27
C ASP A 199 -49.88 -20.04 27.13
N LEU A 200 -48.57 -20.31 26.99
CA LEU A 200 -47.93 -21.50 27.55
C LEU A 200 -47.75 -21.52 29.08
N ALA A 201 -47.89 -20.38 29.77
CA ALA A 201 -47.84 -20.30 31.24
C ALA A 201 -48.46 -19.01 31.76
N SER A 202 -48.93 -19.04 33.01
CA SER A 202 -49.56 -17.92 33.72
C SER A 202 -48.60 -17.03 34.51
N ASP A 203 -47.32 -17.39 34.60
CA ASP A 203 -46.35 -16.73 35.48
C ASP A 203 -46.12 -15.26 35.09
N THR A 204 -46.06 -14.38 36.10
CA THR A 204 -45.89 -12.93 35.92
C THR A 204 -44.43 -12.49 35.95
N GLU A 205 -43.52 -13.34 36.39
CA GLU A 205 -42.09 -13.06 36.54
C GLU A 205 -41.23 -14.27 36.15
N TRP A 206 -39.99 -14.00 35.75
CA TRP A 206 -38.93 -15.00 35.64
C TRP A 206 -38.01 -14.92 36.87
N LEU A 207 -37.62 -16.07 37.42
CA LEU A 207 -36.51 -16.15 38.37
C LEU A 207 -35.23 -16.51 37.61
N ILE A 208 -34.27 -15.59 37.57
CA ILE A 208 -32.96 -15.78 36.92
C ILE A 208 -31.88 -15.78 38.00
N VAL A 209 -31.14 -16.87 38.11
CA VAL A 209 -29.94 -16.96 38.94
C VAL A 209 -28.74 -16.50 38.11
N HIS A 210 -27.94 -15.57 38.64
CA HIS A 210 -26.65 -15.17 38.07
C HIS A 210 -25.53 -15.74 38.93
N LEU A 211 -24.64 -16.53 38.34
CA LEU A 211 -23.38 -16.98 38.94
C LEU A 211 -22.28 -16.02 38.45
N HIS A 212 -21.61 -15.34 39.36
CA HIS A 212 -20.55 -14.36 39.07
C HIS A 212 -19.21 -15.10 39.04
N ILE A 213 -18.56 -15.15 37.87
CA ILE A 213 -17.37 -15.98 37.63
C ILE A 213 -16.17 -15.10 37.27
N ASP A 214 -15.13 -15.09 38.10
CA ASP A 214 -13.83 -14.51 37.74
C ASP A 214 -13.07 -15.47 36.82
N VAL A 215 -12.99 -15.09 35.54
CA VAL A 215 -12.39 -15.91 34.49
C VAL A 215 -10.92 -15.61 34.23
N LYS A 216 -10.31 -14.71 35.02
CA LYS A 216 -8.92 -14.24 34.83
C LYS A 216 -8.68 -13.81 33.38
N ASP A 217 -7.74 -14.44 32.67
CA ASP A 217 -7.40 -14.10 31.28
C ASP A 217 -8.29 -14.76 30.21
N ALA A 218 -9.27 -15.59 30.58
CA ALA A 218 -10.18 -16.17 29.59
C ALA A 218 -11.33 -15.21 29.23
N MET A 219 -11.90 -15.37 28.04
CA MET A 219 -13.19 -14.73 27.71
C MET A 219 -14.31 -15.33 28.58
N GLY A 220 -14.39 -16.66 28.61
CA GLY A 220 -15.12 -17.43 29.63
C GLY A 220 -16.49 -18.00 29.25
N ALA A 221 -16.99 -17.79 28.03
CA ALA A 221 -18.30 -18.30 27.59
C ALA A 221 -18.52 -19.80 27.89
N ASN A 222 -17.58 -20.67 27.48
CA ASN A 222 -17.72 -22.12 27.66
C ASN A 222 -17.68 -22.55 29.13
N ILE A 223 -16.91 -21.87 29.99
CA ILE A 223 -16.86 -22.21 31.42
C ILE A 223 -18.12 -21.73 32.14
N ALA A 224 -18.67 -20.57 31.75
CA ALA A 224 -19.95 -20.08 32.26
C ALA A 224 -21.10 -21.06 31.96
N SER A 225 -21.24 -21.51 30.70
CA SER A 225 -22.28 -22.49 30.34
C SER A 225 -22.11 -23.80 31.10
N LYS A 226 -20.89 -24.35 31.19
CA LYS A 226 -20.60 -25.57 31.96
C LYS A 226 -20.93 -25.44 33.45
N VAL A 227 -20.63 -24.29 34.06
CA VAL A 227 -20.94 -24.01 35.47
C VAL A 227 -22.45 -23.86 35.67
N ALA A 228 -23.15 -23.15 34.78
CA ALA A 228 -24.62 -23.06 34.81
C ALA A 228 -25.29 -24.43 34.68
N GLU A 229 -24.82 -25.27 33.76
CA GLU A 229 -25.31 -26.64 33.57
C GLU A 229 -25.10 -27.53 34.80
N GLY A 230 -23.91 -27.48 35.40
CA GLY A 230 -23.58 -28.29 36.58
C GLY A 230 -24.35 -27.90 37.84
N VAL A 231 -24.63 -26.61 38.02
CA VAL A 231 -25.28 -26.07 39.24
C VAL A 231 -26.81 -26.13 39.15
N ALA A 232 -27.38 -26.10 37.94
CA ALA A 232 -28.83 -26.04 37.74
C ALA A 232 -29.67 -27.17 38.40
N PRO A 233 -29.25 -28.44 38.46
CA PRO A 233 -30.01 -29.48 39.17
C PRO A 233 -30.16 -29.18 40.67
N THR A 234 -29.12 -28.63 41.31
CA THR A 234 -29.17 -28.23 42.72
C THR A 234 -30.05 -27.00 42.92
N LEU A 235 -29.96 -25.99 42.04
CA LEU A 235 -30.84 -24.82 42.07
C LEU A 235 -32.32 -25.22 41.93
N SER A 236 -32.62 -26.16 41.03
CA SER A 236 -33.96 -26.73 40.85
C SER A 236 -34.46 -27.45 42.12
N ALA A 237 -33.63 -28.30 42.72
CA ALA A 237 -33.99 -29.02 43.95
C ALA A 237 -34.26 -28.11 45.16
N ILE A 238 -33.53 -26.99 45.29
CA ILE A 238 -33.72 -26.03 46.40
C ILE A 238 -34.91 -25.09 46.15
N SER A 239 -35.07 -24.62 44.91
CA SER A 239 -36.15 -23.70 44.54
C SER A 239 -37.50 -24.39 44.39
N GLY A 240 -37.54 -25.66 43.98
CA GLY A 240 -38.75 -26.36 43.55
C GLY A 240 -39.13 -26.10 42.09
N GLY A 241 -38.40 -25.22 41.38
CA GLY A 241 -38.67 -24.86 40.00
C GLY A 241 -37.99 -25.75 38.97
N ARG A 242 -38.53 -25.81 37.75
CA ARG A 242 -37.92 -26.47 36.59
C ARG A 242 -36.78 -25.63 36.01
N VAL A 243 -35.70 -26.29 35.60
CA VAL A 243 -34.58 -25.64 34.88
C VAL A 243 -35.00 -25.26 33.46
N GLY A 244 -34.78 -23.99 33.08
CA GLY A 244 -34.89 -23.48 31.72
C GLY A 244 -33.51 -23.36 31.04
N LEU A 245 -33.24 -22.17 30.49
CA LEU A 245 -31.95 -21.83 29.87
C LEU A 245 -30.80 -21.82 30.89
N ARG A 246 -29.62 -22.21 30.42
CA ARG A 246 -28.32 -22.24 31.12
C ARG A 246 -27.27 -21.68 30.18
N ILE A 247 -26.88 -20.42 30.33
CA ILE A 247 -26.09 -19.73 29.30
C ILE A 247 -25.30 -18.55 29.87
N VAL A 248 -24.20 -18.17 29.22
CA VAL A 248 -23.46 -16.93 29.54
C VAL A 248 -24.26 -15.67 29.15
N SER A 249 -24.14 -14.60 29.96
CA SER A 249 -24.55 -13.25 29.55
C SER A 249 -23.38 -12.55 28.86
N ASN A 250 -23.56 -12.11 27.60
CA ASN A 250 -22.56 -11.26 26.95
C ASN A 250 -22.47 -9.86 27.60
N LEU A 251 -23.58 -9.37 28.20
CA LEU A 251 -23.58 -8.15 28.99
C LEU A 251 -22.90 -8.41 30.35
N CYS A 252 -21.58 -8.18 30.41
CA CYS A 252 -20.74 -8.36 31.60
C CYS A 252 -20.48 -7.03 32.30
N THR A 253 -21.46 -6.46 33.01
CA THR A 253 -21.35 -5.12 33.62
C THR A 253 -20.24 -4.99 34.68
N GLU A 254 -19.80 -6.09 35.29
CA GLU A 254 -18.70 -6.13 36.25
C GLU A 254 -17.31 -6.29 35.60
N ARG A 255 -17.24 -6.47 34.27
CA ARG A 255 -16.00 -6.53 33.48
C ARG A 255 -15.99 -5.38 32.47
N TRP A 256 -15.62 -4.21 32.96
CA TRP A 256 -15.56 -2.99 32.17
C TRP A 256 -14.13 -2.48 31.99
N ALA A 257 -13.93 -1.69 30.94
CA ALA A 257 -12.75 -0.86 30.75
C ALA A 257 -13.18 0.57 30.41
N ARG A 258 -12.36 1.55 30.83
CA ARG A 258 -12.57 2.97 30.60
C ARG A 258 -11.29 3.60 30.05
N ALA A 259 -11.42 4.48 29.05
CA ALA A 259 -10.34 5.33 28.57
C ALA A 259 -10.77 6.80 28.58
N SER A 260 -9.80 7.71 28.73
CA SER A 260 -9.99 9.15 28.59
C SER A 260 -8.74 9.86 28.06
N PHE A 261 -8.91 11.09 27.58
CA PHE A 261 -7.82 12.02 27.31
C PHE A 261 -8.25 13.47 27.62
N ARG A 262 -7.27 14.35 27.81
CA ARG A 262 -7.45 15.77 28.14
C ARG A 262 -6.43 16.61 27.36
N ILE A 263 -6.92 17.44 26.44
CA ILE A 263 -6.10 18.26 25.52
C ILE A 263 -6.41 19.74 25.77
N PRO A 264 -5.41 20.62 26.00
CA PRO A 264 -5.63 22.07 26.00
C PRO A 264 -6.25 22.53 24.67
N VAL A 265 -7.31 23.33 24.72
CA VAL A 265 -8.02 23.78 23.51
C VAL A 265 -7.08 24.49 22.53
N SER A 266 -6.10 25.25 23.04
CA SER A 266 -5.02 25.88 22.27
C SER A 266 -4.20 24.91 21.39
N LYS A 267 -4.07 23.64 21.80
CA LYS A 267 -3.36 22.57 21.07
C LYS A 267 -4.27 21.68 20.23
N LEU A 268 -5.58 21.94 20.23
CA LEU A 268 -6.57 21.16 19.45
C LEU A 268 -6.70 21.64 18.00
N ALA A 269 -6.18 22.83 17.67
CA ALA A 269 -6.25 23.40 16.32
C ALA A 269 -5.83 22.40 15.23
N TYR A 270 -6.63 22.30 14.17
CA TYR A 270 -6.46 21.28 13.14
C TYR A 270 -6.79 21.85 11.77
N LYS A 271 -5.78 21.86 10.89
CA LYS A 271 -5.85 22.49 9.57
C LYS A 271 -6.30 23.95 9.69
N ASP A 272 -7.33 24.36 8.94
CA ASP A 272 -7.81 25.74 8.90
C ASP A 272 -8.84 26.07 10.00
N VAL A 273 -9.04 25.17 10.99
CA VAL A 273 -10.01 25.36 12.09
C VAL A 273 -9.29 25.55 13.43
N SER A 274 -9.66 26.62 14.16
CA SER A 274 -9.11 26.90 15.49
C SER A 274 -9.52 25.82 16.50
N GLY A 275 -8.75 25.70 17.58
CA GLY A 275 -9.02 24.70 18.61
C GLY A 275 -10.35 24.93 19.32
N GLU A 276 -10.71 26.19 19.57
CA GLU A 276 -11.98 26.58 20.20
C GLU A 276 -13.18 26.19 19.33
N GLU A 277 -13.11 26.50 18.04
CA GLU A 277 -14.18 26.22 17.09
C GLU A 277 -14.32 24.71 16.84
N LEU A 278 -13.19 23.99 16.74
CA LEU A 278 -13.22 22.54 16.60
C LEU A 278 -13.77 21.86 17.87
N ALA A 279 -13.37 22.29 19.06
CA ALA A 279 -13.89 21.75 20.31
C ALA A 279 -15.40 21.96 20.43
N ARG A 280 -15.88 23.17 20.12
CA ARG A 280 -17.31 23.53 20.08
C ARG A 280 -18.08 22.60 19.15
N ARG A 281 -17.65 22.47 17.89
CA ARG A 281 -18.30 21.60 16.89
C ARG A 281 -18.31 20.13 17.29
N ILE A 282 -17.25 19.62 17.93
CA ILE A 282 -17.22 18.22 18.39
C ILE A 282 -18.18 17.99 19.55
N VAL A 283 -18.29 18.93 20.50
CA VAL A 283 -19.27 18.87 21.60
C VAL A 283 -20.71 18.93 21.05
N GLU A 284 -20.99 19.79 20.08
CA GLU A 284 -22.29 19.87 19.39
C GLU A 284 -22.62 18.57 18.63
N ALA A 285 -21.65 17.98 17.92
CA ALA A 285 -21.84 16.71 17.22
C ALA A 285 -22.03 15.51 18.17
N TYR A 286 -21.43 15.57 19.37
CA TYR A 286 -21.67 14.62 20.46
C TYR A 286 -23.06 14.80 21.08
N GLN A 287 -23.51 16.04 21.33
CA GLN A 287 -24.86 16.31 21.85
C GLN A 287 -25.94 15.79 20.90
N TRP A 288 -25.80 16.01 19.59
CA TRP A 288 -26.70 15.40 18.61
C TRP A 288 -26.67 13.86 18.67
N ALA A 289 -25.53 13.22 18.96
CA ALA A 289 -25.44 11.78 19.16
C ALA A 289 -26.01 11.27 20.50
N GLU A 290 -26.26 12.14 21.48
CA GLU A 290 -27.00 11.84 22.71
C GLU A 290 -28.52 12.00 22.56
N ASP A 291 -28.93 12.97 21.72
CA ASP A 291 -30.33 13.36 21.55
C ASP A 291 -31.06 12.56 20.45
N ASP A 292 -30.34 12.06 19.44
CA ASP A 292 -30.91 11.40 18.25
C ASP A 292 -30.32 9.99 18.02
N PRO A 293 -31.13 8.91 18.18
CA PRO A 293 -30.72 7.53 17.92
C PRO A 293 -30.17 7.27 16.50
N PHE A 294 -30.61 8.00 15.47
CA PHE A 294 -30.07 7.87 14.12
C PHE A 294 -28.61 8.32 14.06
N ARG A 295 -28.30 9.45 14.72
CA ARG A 295 -26.93 9.93 14.85
C ARG A 295 -26.11 9.04 15.79
N ALA A 296 -26.67 8.66 16.93
CA ALA A 296 -26.05 7.77 17.92
C ALA A 296 -25.57 6.45 17.30
N THR A 297 -26.41 5.81 16.47
CA THR A 297 -26.07 4.55 15.78
C THR A 297 -24.83 4.72 14.91
N THR A 298 -24.80 5.78 14.09
CA THR A 298 -23.64 6.09 13.22
C THR A 298 -22.39 6.46 14.02
N HIS A 299 -22.57 7.17 15.13
CA HIS A 299 -21.51 7.59 16.05
C HIS A 299 -20.83 6.39 16.73
N ASN A 300 -21.63 5.44 17.20
CA ASN A 300 -21.17 4.22 17.86
C ASN A 300 -20.57 3.22 16.86
N LYS A 301 -21.13 3.06 15.65
CA LYS A 301 -20.47 2.34 14.54
C LYS A 301 -19.04 2.86 14.32
N GLY A 302 -18.85 4.18 14.40
CA GLY A 302 -17.53 4.80 14.34
C GLY A 302 -16.56 4.36 15.45
N ILE A 303 -17.05 4.06 16.66
CA ILE A 303 -16.23 3.49 17.76
C ILE A 303 -15.86 2.04 17.42
N MET A 304 -16.87 1.25 17.00
CA MET A 304 -16.73 -0.19 16.80
C MET A 304 -15.85 -0.54 15.60
N ASN A 305 -15.81 0.31 14.55
CA ASN A 305 -14.79 0.28 13.50
C ASN A 305 -13.34 0.13 14.04
N GLY A 306 -13.02 0.75 15.17
CA GLY A 306 -11.73 0.62 15.82
C GLY A 306 -11.61 -0.63 16.70
N ILE A 307 -12.64 -0.91 17.50
CA ILE A 307 -12.66 -2.02 18.46
C ILE A 307 -12.64 -3.37 17.74
N ASP A 308 -13.51 -3.55 16.76
CA ASP A 308 -13.69 -4.82 16.03
C ASP A 308 -12.46 -5.15 15.19
N ALA A 309 -11.84 -4.16 14.57
CA ALA A 309 -10.60 -4.35 13.82
C ALA A 309 -9.47 -4.89 14.72
N VAL A 310 -9.38 -4.45 15.99
CA VAL A 310 -8.44 -5.00 16.97
C VAL A 310 -8.91 -6.37 17.47
N ALA A 311 -10.21 -6.55 17.70
CA ALA A 311 -10.81 -7.80 18.14
C ALA A 311 -10.49 -8.94 17.15
N VAL A 312 -10.73 -8.73 15.86
CA VAL A 312 -10.40 -9.69 14.78
C VAL A 312 -8.89 -9.95 14.74
N ALA A 313 -8.05 -8.90 14.75
CA ALA A 313 -6.60 -9.06 14.68
C ALA A 313 -5.97 -9.80 15.88
N LEU A 314 -6.65 -9.77 17.03
CA LEU A 314 -6.21 -10.41 18.28
C LEU A 314 -7.11 -11.60 18.68
N GLY A 315 -7.88 -12.17 17.75
CA GLY A 315 -8.62 -13.44 17.93
C GLY A 315 -9.74 -13.41 18.97
N GLN A 316 -10.38 -12.26 19.14
CA GLN A 316 -11.48 -12.02 20.07
C GLN A 316 -12.84 -12.21 19.40
N ASP A 317 -13.88 -12.54 20.18
CA ASP A 317 -15.25 -12.54 19.68
C ASP A 317 -15.80 -11.11 19.61
N TRP A 318 -15.74 -10.50 18.43
CA TRP A 318 -16.25 -9.15 18.20
C TRP A 318 -17.77 -9.03 18.36
N ARG A 319 -18.54 -10.11 18.14
CA ARG A 319 -20.00 -10.10 18.29
C ARG A 319 -20.40 -9.96 19.76
N ALA A 320 -19.62 -10.57 20.67
CA ALA A 320 -19.82 -10.42 22.10
C ALA A 320 -19.48 -9.00 22.59
N LEU A 321 -18.44 -8.37 22.01
CA LEU A 321 -18.09 -6.96 22.26
C LEU A 321 -19.19 -6.02 21.75
N GLU A 322 -19.61 -6.17 20.50
CA GLU A 322 -20.69 -5.40 19.87
C GLU A 322 -22.00 -5.47 20.65
N ALA A 323 -22.47 -6.69 20.97
CA ALA A 323 -23.71 -6.87 21.73
C ALA A 323 -23.67 -6.18 23.10
N ALA A 324 -22.53 -6.23 23.80
CA ALA A 324 -22.38 -5.58 25.10
C ALA A 324 -22.24 -4.04 24.98
N ALA A 325 -21.54 -3.55 23.96
CA ALA A 325 -21.40 -2.14 23.66
C ALA A 325 -22.74 -1.51 23.27
N HIS A 326 -23.47 -2.08 22.31
CA HIS A 326 -24.76 -1.55 21.89
C HIS A 326 -25.82 -1.53 23.01
N VAL A 327 -25.81 -2.49 23.95
CA VAL A 327 -26.68 -2.41 25.13
C VAL A 327 -26.20 -1.36 26.13
N ARG A 328 -24.88 -1.13 26.28
CA ARG A 328 -24.34 -0.03 27.10
C ARG A 328 -24.76 1.35 26.60
N ALA A 329 -24.97 1.51 25.29
CA ALA A 329 -25.41 2.75 24.66
C ALA A 329 -26.83 3.19 25.09
N CYS A 330 -27.68 2.29 25.58
CA CYS A 330 -28.96 2.65 26.19
C CYS A 330 -28.82 3.27 27.60
N GLY A 331 -27.62 3.27 28.19
CA GLY A 331 -27.37 3.87 29.50
C GLY A 331 -28.26 3.30 30.61
N ASN A 332 -28.94 4.18 31.34
CA ASN A 332 -29.90 3.81 32.39
C ASN A 332 -31.36 3.78 31.92
N ASP A 333 -31.68 4.43 30.78
CA ASP A 333 -33.01 4.43 30.19
C ASP A 333 -33.04 3.45 29.02
N GLN A 334 -33.53 2.24 29.28
CA GLN A 334 -33.58 1.16 28.29
C GLN A 334 -34.38 1.51 27.02
N ASN A 335 -35.14 2.62 27.02
CA ASN A 335 -35.90 3.10 25.87
C ASN A 335 -35.13 4.10 24.99
N ARG A 336 -33.92 4.56 25.37
CA ARG A 336 -33.17 5.61 24.67
C ARG A 336 -31.74 5.21 24.35
N TYR A 337 -31.46 4.93 23.07
CA TYR A 337 -30.13 4.62 22.55
C TYR A 337 -29.34 5.91 22.27
N GLY A 338 -28.21 6.12 22.97
CA GLY A 338 -27.36 7.32 22.89
C GLY A 338 -25.88 7.04 22.56
N SER A 339 -24.97 7.95 22.91
CA SER A 339 -23.53 7.87 22.60
C SER A 339 -22.75 7.10 23.69
N LEU A 340 -21.85 6.22 23.26
CA LEU A 340 -20.95 5.49 24.17
C LEU A 340 -19.81 6.35 24.71
N THR A 341 -19.39 7.36 23.93
CA THR A 341 -18.38 8.36 24.35
C THR A 341 -19.04 9.57 25.00
N LYS A 342 -18.29 10.27 25.85
CA LYS A 342 -18.66 11.61 26.35
C LYS A 342 -17.61 12.62 25.94
N TYR A 343 -18.03 13.82 25.54
CA TYR A 343 -17.16 14.96 25.24
C TYR A 343 -17.61 16.20 26.01
N TRP A 344 -16.67 16.94 26.59
CA TRP A 344 -16.96 18.15 27.35
C TRP A 344 -15.77 19.12 27.37
N LEU A 345 -16.02 20.33 27.84
CA LEU A 345 -15.01 21.34 28.11
C LEU A 345 -14.84 21.53 29.62
N GLU A 346 -13.60 21.55 30.09
CA GLU A 346 -13.24 21.92 31.45
C GLU A 346 -12.51 23.27 31.45
N ARG A 347 -12.87 24.17 32.37
CA ARG A 347 -12.11 25.39 32.63
C ARG A 347 -11.37 25.23 33.95
N PHE A 348 -10.06 25.46 33.93
CA PHE A 348 -9.25 25.49 35.14
C PHE A 348 -8.74 26.91 35.40
N ASP A 349 -9.25 27.50 36.46
CA ASP A 349 -8.68 28.68 37.08
C ASP A 349 -7.48 28.23 37.92
N GLN A 350 -6.26 28.40 37.43
CA GLN A 350 -5.08 28.23 38.29
C GLN A 350 -5.09 29.30 39.41
N PRO A 351 -4.70 28.97 40.65
CA PRO A 351 -4.63 29.96 41.73
C PRO A 351 -3.70 31.14 41.37
N ASP A 352 -2.53 30.85 40.78
CA ASP A 352 -1.50 31.85 40.41
C ASP A 352 -1.94 32.77 39.25
N VAL A 353 -2.98 32.40 38.50
CA VAL A 353 -3.49 33.19 37.37
C VAL A 353 -4.24 34.44 37.84
N LYS A 354 -4.81 34.44 39.06
CA LYS A 354 -5.51 35.61 39.63
C LYS A 354 -4.57 36.74 40.04
N GLU A 355 -3.31 36.45 40.34
CA GLU A 355 -2.31 37.48 40.69
C GLU A 355 -1.54 38.01 39.48
N ASN A 356 -1.27 37.16 38.48
CA ASN A 356 -0.43 37.52 37.32
C ASN A 356 -1.20 37.87 36.03
N GLY A 357 -2.54 37.94 36.06
CA GLY A 357 -3.35 38.31 34.89
C GLY A 357 -3.32 37.30 33.75
N GLY A 358 -3.07 36.02 34.05
CA GLY A 358 -3.15 34.95 33.07
C GLY A 358 -4.57 34.74 32.53
N LYS A 359 -4.70 34.00 31.43
CA LYS A 359 -6.00 33.54 30.94
C LYS A 359 -6.32 32.17 31.55
N PRO A 360 -7.56 31.91 32.00
CA PRO A 360 -7.95 30.58 32.44
C PRO A 360 -7.85 29.59 31.28
N GLU A 361 -7.18 28.46 31.49
CA GLU A 361 -6.96 27.47 30.44
C GLU A 361 -8.19 26.57 30.31
N THR A 362 -8.67 26.41 29.08
CA THR A 362 -9.79 25.53 28.75
C THR A 362 -9.26 24.25 28.11
N PHE A 363 -9.75 23.11 28.57
CA PHE A 363 -9.36 21.79 28.13
C PHE A 363 -10.55 21.09 27.47
N PHE A 364 -10.27 20.41 26.36
CA PHE A 364 -11.17 19.51 25.68
C PHE A 364 -10.95 18.08 26.22
N CYS A 365 -11.99 17.52 26.82
CA CYS A 365 -11.96 16.25 27.51
C CYS A 365 -12.87 15.24 26.83
N ALA A 366 -12.43 13.99 26.81
CA ALA A 366 -13.20 12.89 26.23
C ALA A 366 -13.06 11.62 27.08
N SER A 367 -14.10 10.78 27.08
CA SER A 367 -14.04 9.44 27.69
C SER A 367 -14.92 8.42 26.99
N LEU A 368 -14.57 7.14 27.14
CA LEU A 368 -15.33 5.97 26.71
C LEU A 368 -15.29 4.93 27.83
N GLU A 369 -16.43 4.29 28.13
CA GLU A 369 -16.51 3.16 29.05
C GLU A 369 -17.41 2.08 28.46
N LEU A 370 -16.89 0.85 28.38
CA LEU A 370 -17.60 -0.30 27.83
C LEU A 370 -17.45 -1.53 28.75
N PRO A 371 -18.44 -2.43 28.79
CA PRO A 371 -18.20 -3.83 29.14
C PRO A 371 -17.29 -4.45 28.06
N VAL A 372 -16.22 -5.15 28.44
CA VAL A 372 -15.24 -5.69 27.48
C VAL A 372 -14.96 -7.18 27.73
N PRO A 373 -15.87 -8.09 27.32
CA PRO A 373 -15.68 -9.54 27.35
C PRO A 373 -14.63 -10.03 26.34
N CYS A 374 -13.36 -9.72 26.60
CA CYS A 374 -12.19 -10.20 25.85
C CYS A 374 -11.41 -11.25 26.66
N GLY A 375 -10.45 -11.95 26.05
CA GLY A 375 -9.57 -12.90 26.74
C GLY A 375 -8.29 -13.18 25.97
N THR A 376 -7.19 -13.38 26.68
CA THR A 376 -5.85 -13.68 26.13
C THR A 376 -5.45 -15.14 26.31
N LYS A 377 -6.38 -15.98 26.80
CA LYS A 377 -6.29 -17.44 26.91
C LYS A 377 -7.59 -18.11 26.44
N GLY A 378 -7.43 -19.26 25.77
CA GLY A 378 -8.53 -20.05 25.20
C GLY A 378 -8.99 -19.56 23.83
N GLY A 379 -9.99 -20.23 23.27
CA GLY A 379 -10.48 -19.96 21.92
C GLY A 379 -9.41 -20.19 20.84
N VAL A 380 -9.50 -19.43 19.76
CA VAL A 380 -8.66 -19.56 18.55
C VAL A 380 -7.21 -19.11 18.73
N LEU A 381 -6.87 -18.51 19.88
CA LEU A 381 -5.56 -17.90 20.16
C LEU A 381 -4.39 -18.88 20.19
N GLN A 382 -4.67 -20.18 20.38
CA GLN A 382 -3.67 -21.24 20.35
C GLN A 382 -3.69 -22.08 19.07
N THR A 383 -4.77 -22.00 18.27
CA THR A 383 -4.90 -22.78 17.01
C THR A 383 -4.39 -22.00 15.80
N HIS A 384 -4.61 -20.69 15.74
CA HIS A 384 -4.15 -19.88 14.61
C HIS A 384 -2.76 -19.25 14.91
N PRO A 385 -1.69 -19.64 14.18
CA PRO A 385 -0.33 -19.19 14.48
C PRO A 385 -0.12 -17.67 14.37
N VAL A 386 -0.91 -16.97 13.54
CA VAL A 386 -0.82 -15.52 13.35
C VAL A 386 -1.07 -14.76 14.66
N TYR A 387 -1.93 -15.27 15.55
CA TYR A 387 -2.21 -14.60 16.83
C TYR A 387 -1.01 -14.58 17.79
N ARG A 388 -0.03 -15.49 17.64
CA ARG A 388 1.26 -15.39 18.33
C ARG A 388 1.98 -14.09 17.97
N TYR A 389 1.99 -13.74 16.69
CA TYR A 389 2.66 -12.56 16.18
C TYR A 389 1.86 -11.28 16.49
N THR A 390 0.54 -11.27 16.29
CA THR A 390 -0.25 -10.06 16.58
C THR A 390 -0.31 -9.75 18.09
N MET A 391 -0.52 -10.75 18.96
CA MET A 391 -0.40 -10.56 20.41
C MET A 391 1.02 -10.12 20.81
N GLY A 392 2.06 -10.68 20.17
CA GLY A 392 3.45 -10.31 20.39
C GLY A 392 3.78 -8.86 20.02
N LEU A 393 3.29 -8.36 18.88
CA LEU A 393 3.41 -6.96 18.47
C LEU A 393 2.69 -6.01 19.45
N CYS A 394 1.57 -6.47 20.01
CA CYS A 394 0.82 -5.76 21.07
C CYS A 394 1.50 -5.85 22.45
N GLY A 395 2.64 -6.53 22.58
CA GLY A 395 3.39 -6.68 23.83
C GLY A 395 2.91 -7.81 24.75
N ASN A 396 2.10 -8.74 24.24
CA ASN A 396 1.45 -9.84 24.98
C ASN A 396 0.68 -9.35 26.22
N PRO A 397 -0.37 -8.52 26.05
CA PRO A 397 -1.17 -8.00 27.16
C PRO A 397 -1.88 -9.11 27.95
N ASP A 398 -2.22 -8.83 29.21
CA ASP A 398 -3.23 -9.58 29.95
C ASP A 398 -4.65 -9.15 29.51
N SER A 399 -5.70 -9.85 29.95
CA SER A 399 -7.07 -9.52 29.53
C SER A 399 -7.51 -8.12 29.95
N LYS A 400 -7.01 -7.59 31.07
CA LYS A 400 -7.33 -6.22 31.53
C LYS A 400 -6.69 -5.17 30.64
N THR A 401 -5.41 -5.32 30.33
CA THR A 401 -4.64 -4.45 29.44
C THR A 401 -5.24 -4.48 28.04
N LEU A 402 -5.62 -5.66 27.52
CA LEU A 402 -6.34 -5.79 26.25
C LEU A 402 -7.67 -5.03 26.28
N GLY A 403 -8.46 -5.16 27.36
CA GLY A 403 -9.70 -4.42 27.52
C GLY A 403 -9.51 -2.91 27.50
N GLN A 404 -8.48 -2.41 28.18
CA GLN A 404 -8.09 -0.99 28.18
C GLN A 404 -7.64 -0.51 26.79
N LEU A 405 -6.86 -1.31 26.06
CA LEU A 405 -6.43 -0.99 24.70
C LEU A 405 -7.62 -0.90 23.73
N LEU A 406 -8.61 -1.78 23.84
CA LEU A 406 -9.83 -1.73 23.02
C LEU A 406 -10.58 -0.41 23.21
N VAL A 407 -10.82 0.03 24.46
CA VAL A 407 -11.49 1.33 24.70
C VAL A 407 -10.63 2.54 24.34
N CYS A 408 -9.29 2.47 24.47
CA CYS A 408 -8.41 3.51 23.94
C CYS A 408 -8.53 3.65 22.41
N VAL A 409 -8.56 2.53 21.68
CA VAL A 409 -8.70 2.53 20.21
C VAL A 409 -10.08 3.01 19.78
N GLY A 410 -11.16 2.56 20.44
CA GLY A 410 -12.52 3.04 20.16
C GLY A 410 -12.68 4.55 20.38
N LEU A 411 -12.12 5.08 21.48
CA LEU A 411 -12.11 6.51 21.77
C LEU A 411 -11.27 7.31 20.75
N ALA A 412 -10.09 6.80 20.37
CA ALA A 412 -9.25 7.40 19.34
C ALA A 412 -9.95 7.45 17.98
N GLN A 413 -10.62 6.37 17.59
CA GLN A 413 -11.32 6.27 16.31
C GLN A 413 -12.52 7.22 16.24
N ASN A 414 -13.31 7.31 17.31
CA ASN A 414 -14.43 8.24 17.39
C ASN A 414 -13.95 9.70 17.37
N PHE A 415 -12.90 10.05 18.11
CA PHE A 415 -12.30 11.38 18.06
C PHE A 415 -11.79 11.72 16.64
N ALA A 416 -11.17 10.77 15.95
CA ALA A 416 -10.74 10.96 14.56
C ALA A 416 -11.93 11.24 13.62
N ALA A 417 -13.02 10.47 13.75
CA ALA A 417 -14.22 10.62 12.94
C ALA A 417 -14.92 11.98 13.18
N LEU A 418 -15.12 12.37 14.44
CA LEU A 418 -15.70 13.66 14.80
C LEU A 418 -14.81 14.83 14.32
N ARG A 419 -13.49 14.74 14.53
CA ARG A 419 -12.55 15.76 14.05
C ARG A 419 -12.62 15.93 12.53
N ALA A 420 -12.73 14.85 11.76
CA ALA A 420 -12.88 14.92 10.31
C ALA A 420 -14.23 15.54 9.88
N LEU A 421 -15.34 15.12 10.51
CA LEU A 421 -16.67 15.66 10.28
C LEU A 421 -16.74 17.17 10.56
N CYS A 422 -16.19 17.61 11.69
CA CYS A 422 -16.27 18.99 12.16
C CYS A 422 -15.31 19.96 11.46
N SER A 423 -14.26 19.47 10.78
CA SER A 423 -13.26 20.32 10.11
C SER A 423 -13.50 20.48 8.60
N GLU A 424 -13.49 19.39 7.84
CA GLU A 424 -13.55 19.41 6.37
C GLU A 424 -14.75 18.64 5.76
N GLY A 425 -15.45 17.86 6.58
CA GLY A 425 -16.39 16.85 6.13
C GLY A 425 -15.69 15.58 5.63
N ILE A 426 -16.30 14.41 5.90
CA ILE A 426 -15.72 13.09 5.59
C ILE A 426 -15.35 12.93 4.10
N SER A 427 -16.11 13.57 3.21
CA SER A 427 -16.04 13.33 1.76
C SER A 427 -14.62 13.48 1.19
N LYS A 428 -13.89 14.57 1.48
CA LYS A 428 -12.54 14.79 0.91
C LYS A 428 -11.53 13.71 1.29
N GLY A 429 -11.62 13.17 2.52
CA GLY A 429 -10.77 12.08 2.99
C GLY A 429 -11.19 10.71 2.44
N HIS A 430 -12.49 10.41 2.47
CA HIS A 430 -13.02 9.16 1.92
C HIS A 430 -12.90 9.07 0.41
N MET A 431 -13.01 10.18 -0.35
CA MET A 431 -12.85 10.19 -1.81
C MET A 431 -11.51 9.58 -2.24
N ASN A 432 -10.42 9.86 -1.53
CA ASN A 432 -9.11 9.30 -1.86
C ASN A 432 -9.10 7.76 -1.71
N LEU A 433 -9.70 7.24 -0.65
CA LEU A 433 -9.66 5.80 -0.39
C LEU A 433 -10.81 5.01 -1.02
N HIS A 434 -11.94 5.66 -1.32
CA HIS A 434 -12.98 5.12 -2.20
C HIS A 434 -12.46 5.01 -3.63
N ALA A 435 -11.75 6.02 -4.14
CA ALA A 435 -11.02 5.93 -5.40
C ALA A 435 -9.99 4.78 -5.36
N ARG A 436 -9.28 4.57 -4.24
CA ARG A 436 -8.37 3.43 -4.09
C ARG A 436 -9.06 2.06 -4.18
N ASN A 437 -10.21 1.90 -3.52
CA ASN A 437 -10.99 0.66 -3.60
C ASN A 437 -11.55 0.44 -5.01
N ILE A 438 -11.99 1.50 -5.70
CA ILE A 438 -12.45 1.44 -7.09
C ILE A 438 -11.30 1.07 -8.04
N ALA A 439 -10.09 1.58 -7.83
CA ALA A 439 -8.91 1.17 -8.60
C ALA A 439 -8.63 -0.33 -8.42
N ILE A 440 -8.64 -0.83 -7.19
CA ILE A 440 -8.46 -2.26 -6.90
C ILE A 440 -9.58 -3.11 -7.54
N ALA A 441 -10.83 -2.68 -7.44
CA ALA A 441 -11.98 -3.36 -8.05
C ALA A 441 -11.98 -3.34 -9.59
N ALA A 442 -11.28 -2.38 -10.20
CA ALA A 442 -10.99 -2.32 -11.64
C ALA A 442 -9.73 -3.13 -12.04
N GLY A 443 -9.15 -3.91 -11.12
CA GLY A 443 -7.99 -4.77 -11.41
C GLY A 443 -6.63 -4.05 -11.37
N ALA A 444 -6.52 -2.88 -10.73
CA ALA A 444 -5.26 -2.13 -10.67
C ALA A 444 -4.11 -2.94 -10.01
N PRO A 445 -2.95 -3.07 -10.69
CA PRO A 445 -1.75 -3.63 -10.05
C PRO A 445 -1.32 -2.80 -8.83
N ILE A 446 -0.81 -3.46 -7.78
CA ILE A 446 -0.55 -2.86 -6.46
C ILE A 446 0.35 -1.60 -6.51
N ASN A 447 1.33 -1.58 -7.42
CA ASN A 447 2.21 -0.44 -7.68
C ASN A 447 1.49 0.75 -8.34
N VAL A 448 0.44 0.49 -9.12
CA VAL A 448 -0.31 1.46 -9.94
C VAL A 448 -1.50 2.05 -9.20
N VAL A 449 -2.09 1.29 -8.27
CA VAL A 449 -3.25 1.69 -7.43
C VAL A 449 -3.14 3.12 -6.90
N GLY A 450 -1.97 3.54 -6.42
CA GLY A 450 -1.75 4.88 -5.86
C GLY A 450 -1.84 6.01 -6.89
N GLU A 451 -1.47 5.76 -8.14
CA GLU A 451 -1.50 6.73 -9.23
C GLU A 451 -2.91 6.85 -9.82
N VAL A 452 -3.59 5.73 -10.09
CA VAL A 452 -5.01 5.70 -10.51
C VAL A 452 -5.88 6.47 -9.51
N THR A 453 -5.64 6.22 -8.22
CA THR A 453 -6.30 6.90 -7.11
C THR A 453 -6.09 8.41 -7.19
N SER A 454 -4.84 8.85 -7.31
CA SER A 454 -4.49 10.27 -7.36
C SER A 454 -5.14 10.97 -8.56
N TRP A 455 -5.10 10.33 -9.72
CA TRP A 455 -5.73 10.83 -10.95
C TRP A 455 -7.25 10.91 -10.85
N MET A 456 -7.93 9.89 -10.29
CA MET A 456 -9.39 9.91 -10.12
C MET A 456 -9.84 11.06 -9.19
N ILE A 457 -9.07 11.37 -8.15
CA ILE A 457 -9.35 12.50 -7.25
C ILE A 457 -9.11 13.83 -7.97
N SER A 458 -7.96 14.02 -8.62
CA SER A 458 -7.63 15.28 -9.31
C SER A 458 -8.54 15.56 -10.50
N SER A 459 -9.12 14.52 -11.09
CA SER A 459 -10.09 14.61 -12.19
C SER A 459 -11.54 14.72 -11.72
N GLU A 460 -11.79 14.65 -10.41
CA GLU A 460 -13.13 14.55 -9.78
C GLU A 460 -14.02 13.42 -10.33
N LYS A 461 -13.43 12.41 -10.98
CA LYS A 461 -14.10 11.30 -11.67
C LYS A 461 -13.82 9.98 -10.95
N ILE A 462 -14.50 9.79 -9.81
CA ILE A 462 -14.36 8.58 -9.00
C ILE A 462 -15.41 7.57 -9.47
N SER A 463 -15.04 6.68 -10.41
CA SER A 463 -15.91 5.63 -10.93
C SER A 463 -15.12 4.44 -11.48
N LEU A 464 -15.73 3.26 -11.49
CA LEU A 464 -15.11 2.03 -11.99
C LEU A 464 -14.75 2.13 -13.49
N LYS A 465 -15.50 2.93 -14.26
CA LYS A 465 -15.17 3.25 -15.66
C LYS A 465 -13.91 4.12 -15.75
N ALA A 466 -13.81 5.17 -14.94
CA ALA A 466 -12.64 6.06 -14.93
C ALA A 466 -11.37 5.34 -14.46
N ALA A 467 -11.49 4.39 -13.52
CA ALA A 467 -10.37 3.52 -13.13
C ALA A 467 -9.90 2.63 -14.29
N HIS A 468 -10.81 2.00 -15.05
CA HIS A 468 -10.44 1.25 -16.25
C HIS A 468 -9.83 2.15 -17.34
N GLU A 469 -10.42 3.31 -17.64
CA GLU A 469 -9.87 4.28 -18.61
C GLU A 469 -8.43 4.68 -18.27
N TYR A 470 -8.12 4.88 -16.98
CA TYR A 470 -6.76 5.14 -16.53
C TYR A 470 -5.87 3.88 -16.55
N LEU A 471 -6.39 2.71 -16.18
CA LEU A 471 -5.61 1.46 -16.17
C LEU A 471 -5.26 0.97 -17.57
N GLU A 472 -6.15 1.12 -18.55
CA GLU A 472 -5.87 0.89 -19.96
C GLU A 472 -4.74 1.84 -20.42
N ALA A 473 -4.85 3.14 -20.12
CA ALA A 473 -3.81 4.11 -20.44
C ALA A 473 -2.47 3.83 -19.73
N HIS A 474 -2.50 3.37 -18.48
CA HIS A 474 -1.31 3.04 -17.69
C HIS A 474 -0.69 1.71 -18.11
N GLN A 475 -1.48 0.69 -18.46
CA GLN A 475 -0.98 -0.55 -19.04
C GLN A 475 -0.31 -0.27 -20.38
N LEU A 476 -0.92 0.57 -21.23
CA LEU A 476 -0.26 1.09 -22.43
C LEU A 476 1.09 1.73 -22.07
N HIS A 477 1.12 2.64 -21.09
CA HIS A 477 2.34 3.31 -20.64
C HIS A 477 3.40 2.36 -20.03
N THR A 478 2.99 1.23 -19.47
CA THR A 478 3.86 0.27 -18.75
C THR A 478 4.39 -0.83 -19.65
N MET A 479 3.59 -1.29 -20.62
CA MET A 479 4.08 -2.04 -21.79
C MET A 479 5.12 -1.22 -22.57
N ILE A 480 5.13 0.10 -22.43
CA ILE A 480 6.13 1.01 -23.01
C ILE A 480 7.34 1.25 -22.05
N GLN A 481 7.37 0.67 -20.83
CA GLN A 481 8.48 0.85 -19.86
C GLN A 481 9.17 -0.44 -19.36
N THR A 482 8.49 -1.59 -19.26
CA THR A 482 8.93 -2.71 -18.39
C THR A 482 9.98 -3.67 -18.98
N SER A 483 10.83 -3.23 -19.91
CA SER A 483 11.73 -4.16 -20.62
C SER A 483 12.93 -4.64 -19.80
N HIS A 484 13.27 -3.98 -18.68
CA HIS A 484 14.38 -4.33 -17.76
C HIS A 484 14.00 -3.89 -16.32
N SER A 485 14.64 -4.26 -15.20
CA SER A 485 15.86 -5.03 -14.83
C SER A 485 15.76 -5.31 -13.28
N PRO A 486 16.77 -5.77 -12.49
CA PRO A 486 18.11 -6.34 -12.79
C PRO A 486 18.48 -7.64 -11.99
N VAL A 487 19.68 -8.18 -12.25
CA VAL A 487 20.39 -9.18 -11.40
C VAL A 487 21.70 -8.58 -10.85
N ASN A 488 22.19 -9.11 -9.72
CA ASN A 488 23.42 -8.74 -9.00
C ASN A 488 24.57 -8.19 -9.85
N GLY A 489 25.09 -7.00 -9.47
CA GLY A 489 26.28 -6.41 -10.06
C GLY A 489 27.04 -5.50 -9.10
N LYS A 490 28.32 -5.24 -9.40
CA LYS A 490 29.12 -4.18 -8.77
C LYS A 490 28.37 -2.84 -8.86
N PRO A 491 28.56 -1.89 -7.91
CA PRO A 491 27.95 -0.57 -8.01
C PRO A 491 28.26 0.06 -9.37
N PRO A 492 27.26 0.62 -10.07
CA PRO A 492 27.44 1.12 -11.43
C PRO A 492 28.35 2.34 -11.46
N SER A 493 29.03 2.50 -12.59
CA SER A 493 29.76 3.71 -12.92
C SER A 493 28.77 4.76 -13.45
N MET A 494 29.09 6.04 -13.30
CA MET A 494 28.17 7.14 -13.54
C MET A 494 28.71 8.08 -14.60
N PHE A 495 27.87 8.46 -15.55
CA PHE A 495 28.12 9.54 -16.50
C PHE A 495 27.14 10.68 -16.21
N TYR A 496 27.69 11.88 -16.04
CA TYR A 496 26.97 13.12 -15.81
C TYR A 496 27.29 14.12 -16.92
N PHE A 497 26.27 14.73 -17.51
CA PHE A 497 26.40 15.87 -18.41
C PHE A 497 25.37 16.93 -18.06
N GLU A 498 25.78 18.20 -18.04
CA GLU A 498 24.89 19.34 -17.79
C GLU A 498 25.14 20.49 -18.77
N GLU A 499 24.06 21.00 -19.35
CA GLU A 499 24.02 22.28 -20.08
C GLU A 499 23.00 23.22 -19.40
N SER A 500 23.39 24.47 -19.11
CA SER A 500 22.45 25.51 -18.67
C SER A 500 22.05 26.46 -19.81
N ALA A 501 20.81 26.97 -19.78
CA ALA A 501 20.30 27.92 -20.77
C ALA A 501 21.23 29.15 -20.93
N GLU A 502 21.78 29.66 -19.83
CA GLU A 502 22.71 30.80 -19.78
C GLU A 502 23.96 30.63 -20.66
N GLN A 503 24.46 29.40 -20.81
CA GLN A 503 25.63 29.09 -21.66
C GLN A 503 25.25 28.92 -23.15
N SER A 504 23.98 28.65 -23.43
CA SER A 504 23.49 28.32 -24.77
C SER A 504 23.21 29.56 -25.65
N GLY A 505 22.95 30.72 -25.06
CA GLY A 505 22.72 31.98 -25.78
C GLY A 505 21.33 32.09 -26.45
N PRO A 506 21.00 33.23 -27.07
CA PRO A 506 19.62 33.60 -27.46
C PRO A 506 19.04 32.81 -28.67
N SER A 507 19.62 31.67 -29.04
CA SER A 507 19.33 30.93 -30.27
C SER A 507 18.43 29.70 -30.07
N ALA A 508 17.94 29.45 -28.85
CA ALA A 508 17.11 28.27 -28.54
C ALA A 508 15.62 28.67 -28.35
N PRO A 509 14.78 28.63 -29.40
CA PRO A 509 13.37 28.98 -29.27
C PRO A 509 12.61 27.98 -28.38
N GLY A 510 12.06 28.47 -27.26
CA GLY A 510 11.15 27.71 -26.40
C GLY A 510 11.78 26.84 -25.31
N PHE A 511 12.99 27.16 -24.84
CA PHE A 511 13.63 26.43 -23.73
C PHE A 511 14.39 27.34 -22.76
N GLU A 512 13.96 27.38 -21.49
CA GLU A 512 14.53 28.21 -20.42
C GLU A 512 15.15 27.37 -19.27
N GLY A 513 15.33 26.05 -19.45
CA GLY A 513 15.77 25.13 -18.39
C GLY A 513 17.26 24.73 -18.42
N THR A 514 17.62 23.80 -17.54
CA THR A 514 18.88 23.04 -17.62
C THR A 514 18.62 21.67 -18.26
N VAL A 515 19.58 21.17 -19.05
CA VAL A 515 19.55 19.81 -19.60
C VAL A 515 20.59 18.97 -18.88
N THR A 516 20.12 18.00 -18.09
CA THR A 516 20.97 17.01 -17.41
C THR A 516 20.83 15.63 -18.04
N LEU A 517 21.92 14.89 -18.15
CA LEU A 517 21.97 13.45 -18.44
C LEU A 517 22.70 12.77 -17.28
N ASN A 518 22.00 11.88 -16.58
CA ASN A 518 22.57 11.03 -15.54
C ASN A 518 22.43 9.58 -16.01
N ILE A 519 23.52 8.94 -16.41
CA ILE A 519 23.52 7.60 -17.02
C ILE A 519 24.39 6.69 -16.16
N ALA A 520 23.77 5.67 -15.58
CA ALA A 520 24.47 4.58 -14.91
C ALA A 520 24.90 3.53 -15.95
N PHE A 521 26.12 2.99 -15.83
CA PHE A 521 26.66 1.98 -16.73
C PHE A 521 27.47 0.91 -15.97
N GLN A 522 27.66 -0.26 -16.59
CA GLN A 522 28.28 -1.42 -15.95
C GLN A 522 29.75 -1.18 -15.59
N THR A 523 30.11 -1.42 -14.33
CA THR A 523 31.49 -1.30 -13.85
C THR A 523 32.29 -2.57 -14.17
N LEU A 524 33.04 -2.56 -15.27
CA LEU A 524 34.01 -3.63 -15.61
C LEU A 524 35.38 -3.46 -14.95
N GLY A 525 35.67 -2.27 -14.39
CA GLY A 525 36.90 -2.00 -13.64
C GLY A 525 36.92 -2.63 -12.23
N GLU A 526 38.00 -2.37 -11.52
CA GLU A 526 38.11 -2.70 -10.08
C GLU A 526 37.19 -1.81 -9.23
N TYR A 527 37.02 -0.55 -9.64
CA TYR A 527 36.24 0.47 -8.92
C TYR A 527 35.24 1.17 -9.86
N PRO A 528 34.08 1.64 -9.35
CA PRO A 528 33.16 2.46 -10.12
C PRO A 528 33.78 3.83 -10.43
N ILE A 529 33.44 4.38 -11.59
CA ILE A 529 34.03 5.62 -12.12
C ILE A 529 32.93 6.66 -12.35
N SER A 530 33.19 7.92 -11.99
CA SER A 530 32.31 9.04 -12.30
C SER A 530 32.92 9.88 -13.44
N ILE A 531 32.12 10.15 -14.47
CA ILE A 531 32.51 10.86 -15.69
C ILE A 531 31.63 12.12 -15.80
N GLU A 532 32.11 13.25 -15.30
CA GLU A 532 31.42 14.55 -15.38
C GLU A 532 31.85 15.38 -16.60
N LEU A 533 30.98 15.50 -17.58
CA LEU A 533 31.18 16.31 -18.78
C LEU A 533 30.38 17.63 -18.66
N SER A 534 30.77 18.48 -17.71
CA SER A 534 30.18 19.80 -17.47
C SER A 534 31.07 20.92 -18.00
N GLY A 535 30.49 22.11 -18.28
CA GLY A 535 31.22 23.26 -18.81
C GLY A 535 32.22 23.93 -17.85
N ARG A 536 32.42 23.39 -16.64
CA ARG A 536 33.28 23.92 -15.57
C ARG A 536 34.30 22.92 -15.01
N ALA A 537 34.27 21.66 -15.44
CA ALA A 537 35.16 20.63 -14.94
C ALA A 537 36.60 20.78 -15.48
N GLU A 538 37.60 20.53 -14.62
CA GLU A 538 38.99 20.36 -15.05
C GLU A 538 39.12 19.09 -15.91
N ILE A 539 39.88 19.18 -17.00
CA ILE A 539 40.05 18.06 -17.94
C ILE A 539 41.02 17.04 -17.32
N GLY A 540 40.49 16.07 -16.58
CA GLY A 540 41.27 14.91 -16.16
C GLY A 540 41.65 14.00 -17.34
N ASP A 541 42.79 13.31 -17.24
CA ASP A 541 43.38 12.49 -18.31
C ASP A 541 42.38 11.59 -19.05
N MET A 542 41.48 10.94 -18.30
CA MET A 542 40.46 10.03 -18.84
C MET A 542 39.42 10.75 -19.72
N MET A 543 39.08 12.01 -19.44
CA MET A 543 38.18 12.80 -20.28
C MET A 543 38.83 13.16 -21.60
N GLN A 544 40.10 13.57 -21.55
CA GLN A 544 40.89 13.84 -22.74
C GLN A 544 41.09 12.57 -23.58
N GLU A 545 41.19 11.41 -22.94
CA GLU A 545 41.24 10.13 -23.64
C GLU A 545 39.91 9.84 -24.35
N LEU A 546 38.79 9.80 -23.61
CA LEU A 546 37.45 9.42 -24.11
C LEU A 546 36.87 10.40 -25.15
N PHE A 547 37.03 11.71 -24.94
CA PHE A 547 36.37 12.74 -25.77
C PHE A 547 37.35 13.61 -26.57
N GLY A 548 38.64 13.61 -26.24
CA GLY A 548 39.64 14.50 -26.87
C GLY A 548 39.36 15.97 -26.56
N ASP A 549 39.63 16.85 -27.52
CA ASP A 549 39.40 18.30 -27.39
C ASP A 549 37.90 18.69 -27.38
N LYS A 550 36.99 17.72 -27.48
CA LYS A 550 35.54 17.92 -27.55
C LYS A 550 34.91 17.96 -26.15
N THR A 551 35.21 19.04 -25.43
CA THR A 551 34.64 19.34 -24.11
C THR A 551 33.13 19.55 -24.16
N GLY A 552 32.46 19.64 -22.98
CA GLY A 552 31.03 19.96 -22.91
C GLY A 552 30.66 21.26 -23.62
N ALA A 553 31.54 22.26 -23.63
CA ALA A 553 31.36 23.49 -24.39
C ALA A 553 31.36 23.26 -25.92
N TRP A 554 32.17 22.33 -26.44
CA TRP A 554 32.14 21.95 -27.85
C TRP A 554 30.83 21.22 -28.20
N ILE A 555 30.37 20.30 -27.35
CA ILE A 555 29.12 19.54 -27.55
C ILE A 555 27.90 20.48 -27.54
N ALA A 556 27.85 21.44 -26.60
CA ALA A 556 26.81 22.48 -26.57
C ALA A 556 26.90 23.42 -27.79
N SER A 557 28.10 23.76 -28.28
CA SER A 557 28.28 24.56 -29.50
C SER A 557 27.79 23.83 -30.76
N ALA A 558 28.07 22.53 -30.89
CA ALA A 558 27.59 21.70 -32.00
C ALA A 558 26.05 21.68 -32.07
N MET A 559 25.36 21.66 -30.92
CA MET A 559 23.90 21.73 -30.86
C MET A 559 23.32 23.04 -31.40
N LYS A 560 24.04 24.16 -31.34
CA LYS A 560 23.60 25.43 -31.96
C LYS A 560 23.53 25.32 -33.48
N VAL A 561 24.48 24.60 -34.09
CA VAL A 561 24.50 24.32 -35.53
C VAL A 561 23.39 23.34 -35.92
N ILE A 562 23.18 22.29 -35.14
CA ILE A 562 22.13 21.28 -35.39
C ILE A 562 20.73 21.88 -35.33
N ASN A 563 20.46 22.74 -34.35
CA ASN A 563 19.16 23.40 -34.21
C ASN A 563 18.84 24.44 -35.31
N ALA A 564 19.77 24.72 -36.22
CA ALA A 564 19.47 25.47 -37.45
C ALA A 564 18.60 24.64 -38.43
N CYS A 565 18.70 23.31 -38.40
CA CYS A 565 17.84 22.39 -39.12
C CYS A 565 16.84 21.74 -38.14
N GLN A 566 15.73 22.43 -37.91
CA GLN A 566 14.64 21.95 -37.06
C GLN A 566 13.30 22.05 -37.80
N LEU A 567 12.35 21.19 -37.45
CA LEU A 567 10.94 21.42 -37.76
C LEU A 567 10.45 22.66 -37.00
N VAL A 568 9.41 23.34 -37.49
CA VAL A 568 8.83 24.53 -36.84
C VAL A 568 7.32 24.34 -36.72
N PRO A 569 6.71 24.57 -35.53
CA PRO A 569 5.28 24.38 -35.35
C PRO A 569 4.46 25.41 -36.13
N ARG A 570 3.35 24.94 -36.72
CA ARG A 570 2.32 25.79 -37.33
C ARG A 570 1.67 26.64 -36.23
N LYS A 571 1.30 27.89 -36.53
CA LYS A 571 0.65 28.81 -35.56
C LYS A 571 -0.51 28.11 -34.85
N GLY A 572 -0.39 27.92 -33.53
CA GLY A 572 -1.40 27.27 -32.67
C GLY A 572 -1.03 25.86 -32.19
N SER A 573 -0.14 25.14 -32.88
CA SER A 573 0.33 23.82 -32.44
C SER A 573 1.33 23.96 -31.29
N ARG A 574 1.18 23.13 -30.24
CA ARG A 574 2.06 23.12 -29.06
C ARG A 574 3.00 21.93 -29.12
N ARG A 575 4.28 22.18 -28.87
CA ARG A 575 5.29 21.13 -28.73
C ARG A 575 5.27 20.52 -27.33
N SER A 576 5.22 19.19 -27.26
CA SER A 576 5.49 18.43 -26.03
C SER A 576 6.97 18.04 -25.96
N ASN A 577 7.43 17.58 -24.79
CA ASN A 577 8.67 16.81 -24.62
C ASN A 577 9.99 17.45 -25.12
N ILE A 578 10.04 18.76 -25.38
CA ILE A 578 11.24 19.50 -25.84
C ILE A 578 12.52 19.16 -25.04
N PRO A 579 12.52 19.10 -23.69
CA PRO A 579 13.72 18.76 -22.93
C PRO A 579 14.20 17.33 -23.16
N LEU A 580 13.27 16.39 -23.41
CA LEU A 580 13.57 14.98 -23.65
C LEU A 580 14.14 14.75 -25.06
N VAL A 581 13.60 15.45 -26.06
CA VAL A 581 14.18 15.46 -27.42
C VAL A 581 15.58 16.08 -27.40
N ARG A 582 15.79 17.19 -26.67
CA ARG A 582 17.13 17.78 -26.51
C ARG A 582 18.12 16.80 -25.85
N ARG A 583 17.69 16.01 -24.87
CA ARG A 583 18.48 14.90 -24.29
C ARG A 583 18.85 13.84 -25.33
N LEU A 584 17.92 13.40 -26.17
CA LEU A 584 18.18 12.43 -27.26
C LEU A 584 19.19 12.97 -28.30
N LYS A 585 19.09 14.25 -28.67
CA LYS A 585 20.06 14.90 -29.56
C LYS A 585 21.47 14.94 -28.94
N TYR A 586 21.58 15.17 -27.63
CA TYR A 586 22.86 15.08 -26.91
C TYR A 586 23.42 13.66 -26.85
N ILE A 587 22.60 12.65 -26.52
CA ILE A 587 23.03 11.24 -26.51
C ILE A 587 23.57 10.83 -27.89
N THR A 588 22.88 11.22 -28.97
CA THR A 588 23.33 11.00 -30.36
C THR A 588 24.72 11.58 -30.62
N LEU A 589 24.99 12.81 -30.19
CA LEU A 589 26.30 13.45 -30.33
C LEU A 589 27.39 12.74 -29.52
N ILE A 590 27.10 12.39 -28.27
CA ILE A 590 28.04 11.72 -27.36
C ILE A 590 28.39 10.33 -27.90
N ILE A 591 27.41 9.56 -28.40
CA ILE A 591 27.61 8.29 -29.12
C ILE A 591 28.56 8.51 -30.30
N ASN A 592 28.29 9.47 -31.18
CA ASN A 592 29.12 9.70 -32.38
C ASN A 592 30.56 10.16 -32.05
N VAL A 593 30.76 10.90 -30.95
CA VAL A 593 32.11 11.26 -30.48
C VAL A 593 32.85 10.05 -29.92
N LEU A 594 32.22 9.33 -28.99
CA LEU A 594 32.80 8.19 -28.29
C LEU A 594 33.09 7.03 -29.26
N LEU A 595 32.14 6.69 -30.13
CA LEU A 595 32.28 5.68 -31.17
C LEU A 595 33.44 5.99 -32.11
N ARG A 596 33.61 7.25 -32.55
CA ARG A 596 34.75 7.63 -33.41
C ARG A 596 36.10 7.52 -32.71
N ARG A 597 36.14 7.71 -31.38
CA ARG A 597 37.36 7.53 -30.56
C ARG A 597 37.67 6.05 -30.35
N LEU A 598 36.65 5.23 -30.11
CA LEU A 598 36.75 3.77 -30.06
C LEU A 598 37.20 3.20 -31.42
N SER A 599 36.56 3.56 -32.55
CA SER A 599 36.97 3.11 -33.89
C SER A 599 38.42 3.47 -34.25
N ALA A 600 38.93 4.61 -33.77
CA ALA A 600 40.29 5.04 -34.05
C ALA A 600 41.36 4.30 -33.24
N LYS A 601 41.01 3.75 -32.07
CA LYS A 601 41.93 3.08 -31.14
C LYS A 601 41.76 1.55 -31.13
N PHE A 602 40.55 1.07 -31.41
CA PHE A 602 40.09 -0.31 -31.36
C PHE A 602 39.14 -0.61 -32.55
N PRO A 603 39.60 -0.51 -33.81
CA PRO A 603 38.72 -0.63 -34.99
C PRO A 603 38.00 -1.98 -35.04
N LEU A 604 38.70 -3.09 -34.83
CA LEU A 604 38.14 -4.45 -34.88
C LEU A 604 37.09 -4.67 -33.77
N GLN A 605 37.42 -4.31 -32.53
CA GLN A 605 36.51 -4.46 -31.39
C GLN A 605 35.30 -3.52 -31.49
N THR A 606 35.48 -2.33 -32.10
CA THR A 606 34.36 -1.40 -32.34
C THR A 606 33.44 -1.91 -33.44
N GLN A 607 33.98 -2.50 -34.51
CA GLN A 607 33.18 -3.17 -35.52
C GLN A 607 32.40 -4.35 -34.91
N LEU A 608 33.07 -5.22 -34.13
CA LEU A 608 32.42 -6.35 -33.44
C LEU A 608 31.35 -5.91 -32.43
N PHE A 609 31.59 -4.84 -31.67
CA PHE A 609 30.57 -4.24 -30.79
C PHE A 609 29.35 -3.80 -31.59
N VAL A 610 29.56 -3.07 -32.68
CA VAL A 610 28.47 -2.56 -33.53
C VAL A 610 27.72 -3.70 -34.22
N GLU A 611 28.40 -4.71 -34.76
CA GLU A 611 27.76 -5.89 -35.35
C GLU A 611 26.97 -6.70 -34.30
N THR A 612 27.48 -6.86 -33.08
CA THR A 612 26.79 -7.57 -31.99
C THR A 612 25.56 -6.81 -31.49
N VAL A 613 25.68 -5.50 -31.23
CA VAL A 613 24.56 -4.64 -30.81
C VAL A 613 23.46 -4.62 -31.88
N LEU A 614 23.83 -4.52 -33.16
CA LEU A 614 22.86 -4.36 -34.25
C LEU A 614 22.24 -5.67 -34.73
N SER A 615 22.94 -6.80 -34.62
CA SER A 615 22.34 -8.13 -34.86
C SER A 615 21.28 -8.45 -33.80
N ARG A 616 21.53 -8.07 -32.53
CA ARG A 616 20.58 -8.20 -31.41
C ARG A 616 19.39 -7.24 -31.52
N SER A 617 19.60 -5.99 -31.97
CA SER A 617 18.50 -5.05 -32.25
C SER A 617 17.66 -5.48 -33.49
N ARG A 618 18.24 -6.23 -34.44
CA ARG A 618 17.53 -6.76 -35.62
C ARG A 618 16.44 -7.77 -35.30
N ALA A 619 16.63 -8.63 -34.29
CA ALA A 619 15.66 -9.66 -33.91
C ALA A 619 14.31 -9.06 -33.51
N ALA A 620 14.33 -7.96 -32.73
CA ALA A 620 13.12 -7.25 -32.29
C ALA A 620 12.33 -6.53 -33.40
N VAL A 621 12.87 -6.43 -34.63
CA VAL A 621 12.27 -5.65 -35.74
C VAL A 621 11.77 -6.54 -36.89
N ILE A 622 12.26 -7.77 -37.04
CA ILE A 622 11.93 -8.65 -38.17
C ILE A 622 11.30 -9.96 -37.69
N SER A 623 9.99 -9.92 -37.43
CA SER A 623 9.14 -11.13 -37.45
C SER A 623 7.97 -10.95 -38.42
N PRO A 624 8.11 -11.42 -39.67
CA PRO A 624 7.02 -11.52 -40.64
C PRO A 624 6.69 -13.00 -40.91
N GLN A 625 5.60 -13.51 -40.33
CA GLN A 625 5.06 -14.83 -40.69
C GLN A 625 4.19 -14.71 -41.95
N PRO A 626 4.48 -15.46 -43.04
CA PRO A 626 3.61 -15.54 -44.21
C PRO A 626 2.44 -16.51 -43.98
N PRO A 627 1.31 -16.37 -44.70
CA PRO A 627 0.21 -17.33 -44.61
C PRO A 627 0.61 -18.67 -45.24
N THR A 628 0.67 -19.74 -44.45
CA THR A 628 0.92 -21.09 -44.94
C THR A 628 -0.38 -21.87 -45.12
N ASP A 629 -0.85 -21.93 -46.36
CA ASP A 629 -1.89 -22.87 -46.78
C ASP A 629 -1.46 -24.32 -46.50
N SER A 630 -2.28 -25.07 -45.75
CA SER A 630 -2.25 -26.53 -45.76
C SER A 630 -3.66 -27.10 -45.88
N VAL A 631 -4.16 -27.08 -47.11
CA VAL A 631 -5.43 -27.72 -47.48
C VAL A 631 -5.30 -29.24 -47.35
N THR A 632 -6.00 -29.84 -46.38
CA THR A 632 -6.41 -31.26 -46.46
C THR A 632 -7.92 -31.39 -46.27
N THR A 633 -8.56 -32.00 -47.27
CA THR A 633 -10.00 -32.01 -47.50
C THR A 633 -10.71 -33.15 -46.78
N ARG A 634 -11.90 -32.89 -46.21
CA ARG A 634 -12.96 -33.90 -46.02
C ARG A 634 -14.36 -33.32 -46.34
N PRO A 635 -15.33 -34.16 -46.75
CA PRO A 635 -16.37 -33.73 -47.70
C PRO A 635 -17.71 -33.27 -47.08
N ARG A 636 -18.49 -32.55 -47.90
CA ARG A 636 -19.86 -32.10 -47.64
C ARG A 636 -20.87 -33.26 -47.48
N SER A 637 -21.82 -33.12 -46.55
CA SER A 637 -23.20 -33.62 -46.76
C SER A 637 -24.28 -32.76 -46.09
N LYS A 638 -25.12 -32.18 -46.95
CA LYS A 638 -26.42 -31.49 -46.76
C LYS A 638 -27.28 -31.90 -45.54
N SER A 639 -27.91 -30.91 -44.90
CA SER A 639 -29.39 -30.79 -44.80
C SER A 639 -29.81 -29.34 -44.44
N ILE A 640 -31.08 -29.01 -44.66
CA ILE A 640 -31.65 -27.64 -44.63
C ILE A 640 -32.61 -27.51 -43.43
N GLY A 641 -32.61 -26.37 -42.74
CA GLY A 641 -33.62 -26.02 -41.72
C GLY A 641 -33.29 -24.69 -41.02
N THR A 642 -34.23 -23.74 -41.00
CA THR A 642 -33.98 -22.32 -40.69
C THR A 642 -34.44 -21.85 -39.31
N SER A 643 -33.72 -20.85 -38.80
CA SER A 643 -34.15 -19.77 -37.87
C SER A 643 -34.64 -20.11 -36.46
N SER A 644 -33.69 -20.21 -35.53
CA SER A 644 -33.72 -19.47 -34.25
C SER A 644 -32.28 -19.32 -33.74
N LEU A 645 -31.93 -18.17 -33.15
CA LEU A 645 -30.58 -17.88 -32.64
C LEU A 645 -30.33 -18.55 -31.28
N PRO A 646 -29.19 -19.25 -31.10
CA PRO A 646 -28.58 -19.48 -29.79
C PRO A 646 -27.11 -18.96 -29.80
N PRO A 647 -26.30 -19.17 -28.75
CA PRO A 647 -25.80 -18.10 -27.89
C PRO A 647 -24.46 -17.50 -28.35
N LYS A 648 -24.09 -16.37 -27.75
CA LYS A 648 -22.72 -15.83 -27.85
C LYS A 648 -21.73 -16.73 -27.09
N GLU A 649 -21.11 -17.66 -27.81
CA GLU A 649 -19.84 -18.24 -27.37
C GLU A 649 -18.70 -17.22 -27.54
N SER A 650 -17.65 -17.40 -26.73
CA SER A 650 -16.58 -16.44 -26.48
C SER A 650 -15.64 -16.26 -27.67
N PHE A 651 -15.75 -15.12 -28.36
CA PHE A 651 -14.82 -14.64 -29.39
C PHE A 651 -13.81 -13.61 -28.85
N TRP A 652 -13.27 -13.85 -27.65
CA TRP A 652 -12.22 -13.04 -27.02
C TRP A 652 -11.14 -13.90 -26.36
N ASN A 653 -10.78 -15.01 -27.01
CA ASN A 653 -9.49 -15.67 -26.83
C ASN A 653 -8.62 -15.38 -28.05
N ASP A 654 -8.14 -14.14 -28.11
CA ASP A 654 -6.93 -13.76 -28.83
C ASP A 654 -6.30 -12.67 -27.94
N GLU A 655 -5.43 -13.12 -27.04
CA GLU A 655 -4.72 -12.23 -26.13
C GLU A 655 -3.84 -11.30 -26.96
N LEU A 656 -4.11 -9.99 -26.85
CA LEU A 656 -3.22 -8.96 -27.38
C LEU A 656 -1.99 -8.84 -26.47
N GLU A 657 -1.17 -9.89 -26.48
CA GLU A 657 0.17 -9.93 -25.91
C GLU A 657 1.03 -8.85 -26.56
N TRP A 658 0.97 -7.63 -26.03
CA TRP A 658 2.08 -6.69 -26.10
C TRP A 658 3.05 -6.99 -24.95
N THR A 659 3.56 -8.22 -24.95
CA THR A 659 4.90 -8.44 -24.43
C THR A 659 5.83 -7.49 -25.18
N LEU A 660 6.59 -6.69 -24.43
CA LEU A 660 7.84 -6.16 -24.96
C LEU A 660 8.61 -7.36 -25.50
N PRO A 661 9.18 -7.31 -26.72
CA PRO A 661 9.85 -8.48 -27.27
C PRO A 661 10.93 -8.95 -26.29
N GLU A 662 10.68 -10.10 -25.67
CA GLU A 662 11.62 -10.77 -24.76
C GLU A 662 12.93 -11.13 -25.49
N GLU A 663 12.89 -11.08 -26.84
CA GLU A 663 14.00 -11.17 -27.77
C GLU A 663 14.67 -9.84 -28.14
N SER A 664 14.53 -8.78 -27.33
CA SER A 664 15.54 -7.70 -27.33
C SER A 664 16.83 -8.23 -26.69
N GLY A 665 17.55 -9.09 -27.43
CA GLY A 665 18.73 -9.83 -26.99
C GLY A 665 19.91 -8.95 -26.54
N LEU A 666 19.75 -7.63 -26.56
CA LEU A 666 20.66 -6.63 -26.03
C LEU A 666 20.80 -6.62 -24.49
N PHE A 667 19.95 -7.37 -23.78
CA PHE A 667 19.86 -7.33 -22.31
C PHE A 667 19.94 -8.69 -21.59
N ASN A 668 19.97 -9.81 -22.32
CA ASN A 668 19.99 -11.17 -21.74
C ASN A 668 21.37 -11.87 -21.76
N ASP A 669 22.35 -11.42 -22.56
CA ASP A 669 23.71 -11.97 -22.56
C ASP A 669 24.78 -10.91 -22.24
N ASP A 670 25.95 -11.37 -21.80
CA ASP A 670 27.15 -10.56 -21.60
C ASP A 670 27.81 -10.16 -22.94
N ILE A 671 27.22 -9.17 -23.61
CA ILE A 671 27.72 -8.55 -24.85
C ILE A 671 29.15 -8.02 -24.67
N LEU A 672 29.49 -7.59 -23.46
CA LEU A 672 30.78 -6.98 -23.18
C LEU A 672 31.88 -8.04 -23.07
N ALA A 673 31.63 -9.21 -22.46
CA ALA A 673 32.60 -10.30 -22.38
C ALA A 673 33.21 -10.66 -23.75
N GLN A 674 32.37 -10.86 -24.76
CA GLN A 674 32.77 -11.24 -26.13
C GLN A 674 33.71 -10.23 -26.82
N ILE A 675 33.77 -9.00 -26.32
CA ILE A 675 34.60 -7.91 -26.86
C ILE A 675 35.98 -7.87 -26.19
N PHE A 676 36.07 -8.27 -24.91
CA PHE A 676 37.32 -8.26 -24.15
C PHE A 676 38.16 -9.54 -24.31
N ASP A 677 37.57 -10.64 -24.81
CA ASP A 677 38.27 -11.91 -25.04
C ASP A 677 39.48 -11.83 -26.01
N ASN A 678 39.53 -10.80 -26.87
CA ASN A 678 40.57 -10.61 -27.90
C ASN A 678 41.38 -9.30 -27.73
N ILE A 679 41.61 -8.85 -26.49
CA ILE A 679 42.43 -7.64 -26.21
C ILE A 679 43.69 -8.03 -25.42
N ASP A 680 44.86 -7.88 -26.02
CA ASP A 680 46.15 -8.15 -25.38
C ASP A 680 46.32 -7.31 -24.09
N ALA A 681 46.75 -7.96 -23.01
CA ALA A 681 46.62 -7.46 -21.65
C ALA A 681 47.66 -6.40 -21.21
N SER A 682 48.40 -5.77 -22.13
CA SER A 682 49.60 -4.99 -21.81
C SER A 682 49.67 -3.56 -22.40
N THR A 683 48.70 -2.70 -22.08
CA THR A 683 48.85 -1.22 -22.08
C THR A 683 47.74 -0.53 -21.28
N ASN A 684 47.92 0.77 -20.97
CA ASN A 684 46.87 1.68 -20.43
C ASN A 684 45.55 1.63 -21.24
N ASP A 685 45.62 1.25 -22.51
CA ASP A 685 44.52 1.18 -23.46
C ASP A 685 43.37 0.27 -23.01
N MET A 686 43.66 -0.76 -22.20
CA MET A 686 42.65 -1.63 -21.58
C MET A 686 41.69 -0.85 -20.66
N ARG A 687 42.18 0.21 -19.99
CA ARG A 687 41.35 1.07 -19.11
C ARG A 687 40.33 1.87 -19.93
N PHE A 688 40.76 2.39 -21.08
CA PHE A 688 39.88 3.09 -22.03
C PHE A 688 38.79 2.17 -22.56
N ALA A 689 39.13 0.95 -23.00
CA ALA A 689 38.15 -0.01 -23.51
C ALA A 689 37.12 -0.41 -22.44
N LYS A 690 37.57 -0.71 -21.20
CA LYS A 690 36.71 -1.08 -20.06
C LYS A 690 35.77 0.02 -19.55
N ILE A 691 35.87 1.23 -20.10
CA ILE A 691 35.01 2.38 -19.76
C ILE A 691 34.20 2.81 -20.99
N GLY A 692 34.86 2.93 -22.15
CA GLY A 692 34.26 3.37 -23.40
C GLY A 692 33.19 2.43 -23.93
N PHE A 693 33.41 1.11 -23.96
CA PHE A 693 32.40 0.16 -24.45
C PHE A 693 31.17 0.07 -23.54
N PRO A 694 31.28 -0.05 -22.20
CA PRO A 694 30.12 -0.02 -21.30
C PRO A 694 29.34 1.30 -21.35
N LEU A 695 30.03 2.45 -21.46
CA LEU A 695 29.38 3.76 -21.60
C LEU A 695 28.66 3.88 -22.96
N LEU A 696 29.28 3.42 -24.05
CA LEU A 696 28.67 3.40 -25.38
C LEU A 696 27.41 2.51 -25.42
N LEU A 697 27.47 1.35 -24.76
CA LEU A 697 26.32 0.44 -24.61
C LEU A 697 25.18 1.11 -23.84
N ALA A 698 25.47 1.70 -22.67
CA ALA A 698 24.46 2.38 -21.86
C ALA A 698 23.85 3.59 -22.59
N LEU A 699 24.65 4.37 -23.32
CA LEU A 699 24.16 5.46 -24.17
C LEU A 699 23.24 4.96 -25.29
N TRP A 700 23.59 3.85 -25.95
CA TRP A 700 22.77 3.22 -26.98
C TRP A 700 21.45 2.69 -26.39
N GLN A 701 21.50 1.94 -25.29
CA GLN A 701 20.32 1.39 -24.60
C GLN A 701 19.39 2.52 -24.13
N VAL A 702 19.93 3.60 -23.55
CA VAL A 702 19.13 4.78 -23.17
C VAL A 702 18.54 5.49 -24.38
N PHE A 703 19.24 5.56 -25.53
CA PHE A 703 18.68 6.09 -26.77
C PHE A 703 17.50 5.23 -27.26
N GLU A 704 17.70 3.92 -27.41
CA GLU A 704 16.71 2.96 -27.92
C GLU A 704 15.45 2.94 -27.04
N LEU A 705 15.62 2.86 -25.71
CA LEU A 705 14.52 2.91 -24.74
C LEU A 705 13.77 4.24 -24.74
N ARG A 706 14.47 5.37 -24.83
CA ARG A 706 13.82 6.69 -24.84
C ARG A 706 13.14 6.97 -26.18
N VAL A 707 13.64 6.43 -27.29
CA VAL A 707 12.96 6.47 -28.58
C VAL A 707 11.72 5.57 -28.57
N ALA A 708 11.80 4.35 -28.02
CA ALA A 708 10.63 3.48 -27.82
C ALA A 708 9.55 4.14 -26.94
N HIS A 709 9.96 4.85 -25.89
CA HIS A 709 9.04 5.51 -24.97
C HIS A 709 8.40 6.80 -25.50
N LEU A 710 9.05 7.50 -26.44
CA LEU A 710 8.63 8.83 -26.90
C LEU A 710 8.08 8.84 -28.33
N ALA A 711 8.43 7.88 -29.18
CA ALA A 711 7.87 7.78 -30.53
C ALA A 711 6.46 7.16 -30.46
N THR A 712 5.44 7.99 -30.70
CA THR A 712 4.02 7.58 -30.68
C THR A 712 3.62 6.73 -31.89
N ASP A 713 4.37 6.78 -33.00
CA ASP A 713 4.20 5.91 -34.17
C ASP A 713 5.32 4.87 -34.26
N ARG A 714 4.94 3.60 -34.38
CA ARG A 714 5.84 2.44 -34.60
C ARG A 714 6.72 2.61 -35.86
N ARG A 715 6.27 3.39 -36.85
CA ARG A 715 7.05 3.73 -38.06
C ARG A 715 8.12 4.79 -37.76
N LEU A 716 7.78 5.85 -37.05
CA LEU A 716 8.75 6.86 -36.60
C LEU A 716 9.82 6.22 -35.68
N TYR A 717 9.40 5.33 -34.78
CA TYR A 717 10.31 4.48 -33.99
C TYR A 717 11.30 3.72 -34.90
N ALA A 718 10.79 2.95 -35.87
CA ALA A 718 11.63 2.17 -36.78
C ALA A 718 12.59 3.04 -37.61
N MET A 719 12.13 4.21 -38.08
CA MET A 719 12.97 5.16 -38.83
C MET A 719 14.09 5.76 -37.97
N LEU A 720 13.80 6.11 -36.71
CA LEU A 720 14.78 6.65 -35.77
C LEU A 720 15.86 5.63 -35.40
N VAL A 721 15.45 4.39 -35.09
CA VAL A 721 16.39 3.31 -34.76
C VAL A 721 17.23 2.93 -35.98
N GLU A 722 16.63 2.82 -37.17
CA GLU A 722 17.34 2.49 -38.41
C GLU A 722 18.32 3.59 -38.85
N GLU A 723 18.00 4.88 -38.72
CA GLU A 723 18.94 5.96 -39.06
C GLU A 723 20.04 6.16 -38.01
N GLN A 724 19.77 5.94 -36.72
CA GLN A 724 20.82 5.88 -35.71
C GLN A 724 21.74 4.66 -35.95
N ARG A 725 21.17 3.50 -36.30
CA ARG A 725 21.92 2.32 -36.73
C ARG A 725 22.83 2.62 -37.93
N ARG A 726 22.29 3.25 -38.99
CA ARG A 726 23.07 3.64 -40.19
C ARG A 726 24.22 4.56 -39.82
N THR A 727 23.97 5.55 -38.95
CA THR A 727 24.99 6.49 -38.47
C THR A 727 26.12 5.76 -37.72
N VAL A 728 25.78 4.81 -36.84
CA VAL A 728 26.76 4.01 -36.10
C VAL A 728 27.54 3.05 -37.00
N CYS A 729 26.88 2.35 -37.94
CA CYS A 729 27.56 1.51 -38.96
C CYS A 729 28.56 2.33 -39.77
N SER A 730 28.12 3.49 -40.26
CA SER A 730 28.85 4.44 -41.10
C SER A 730 30.10 5.02 -40.41
N VAL A 731 30.08 5.16 -39.08
CA VAL A 731 31.26 5.59 -38.29
C VAL A 731 32.19 4.41 -37.93
N ALA A 732 31.65 3.19 -37.78
CA ALA A 732 32.41 2.00 -37.39
C ALA A 732 33.12 1.30 -38.57
N ALA A 733 32.53 1.30 -39.77
CA ALA A 733 33.05 0.58 -40.94
C ALA A 733 34.39 1.12 -41.50
N GLY A 734 34.85 2.29 -41.04
CA GLY A 734 36.00 2.98 -41.65
C GLY A 734 35.70 3.46 -43.08
N PRO A 735 36.68 4.05 -43.78
CA PRO A 735 36.53 4.41 -45.19
C PRO A 735 36.71 3.18 -46.09
N PRO A 736 35.68 2.73 -46.84
CA PRO A 736 35.88 1.74 -47.89
C PRO A 736 36.48 2.45 -49.10
N TYR A 737 37.73 2.15 -49.41
CA TYR A 737 38.26 2.40 -50.75
C TYR A 737 37.65 1.35 -51.70
N GLU A 738 37.33 1.78 -52.94
CA GLU A 738 36.57 1.04 -53.96
C GLU A 738 35.04 0.97 -53.74
N ILE A 739 34.36 2.09 -54.02
CA ILE A 739 32.92 2.09 -54.34
C ILE A 739 32.73 2.76 -55.71
N LEU A 740 32.14 2.02 -56.66
CA LEU A 740 32.01 2.41 -58.08
C LEU A 740 30.70 3.11 -58.43
N ASP A 741 29.76 3.25 -57.50
CA ASP A 741 28.49 3.96 -57.69
C ASP A 741 28.18 4.92 -56.52
N LEU A 742 27.63 6.09 -56.86
CA LEU A 742 27.35 7.17 -55.93
C LEU A 742 26.17 6.86 -54.98
N GLN A 743 25.22 6.02 -55.40
CA GLN A 743 24.11 5.58 -54.54
C GLN A 743 24.61 4.62 -53.45
N SER A 744 25.44 3.66 -53.81
CA SER A 744 26.12 2.77 -52.84
C SER A 744 27.10 3.53 -51.94
N LEU A 745 27.76 4.59 -52.40
CA LEU A 745 28.64 5.42 -51.57
C LEU A 745 27.87 6.04 -50.37
N LEU A 746 26.66 6.56 -50.59
CA LEU A 746 25.86 7.23 -49.56
C LEU A 746 25.44 6.33 -48.39
N SER A 747 25.30 5.02 -48.61
CA SER A 747 24.89 4.09 -47.57
C SER A 747 26.03 3.70 -46.63
N VAL A 748 27.29 3.91 -47.05
CA VAL A 748 28.50 3.53 -46.31
C VAL A 748 29.37 4.73 -45.90
N HIS A 749 29.28 5.86 -46.60
CA HIS A 749 30.06 7.06 -46.31
C HIS A 749 29.82 7.58 -44.89
N ALA A 750 30.89 7.90 -44.16
CA ALA A 750 30.88 8.38 -42.77
C ALA A 750 30.01 9.65 -42.57
N LYS A 751 28.74 9.50 -42.20
CA LYS A 751 27.79 10.59 -41.94
C LYS A 751 28.30 11.48 -40.80
N ARG A 752 29.00 12.57 -41.15
CA ARG A 752 29.64 13.48 -40.16
C ARG A 752 28.64 14.23 -39.28
N LEU A 753 27.40 14.38 -39.75
CA LEU A 753 26.29 14.97 -39.01
C LEU A 753 24.98 14.31 -39.48
N PRO A 754 24.27 13.53 -38.63
CA PRO A 754 23.04 12.85 -39.01
C PRO A 754 21.84 13.81 -38.96
N VAL A 755 21.77 14.73 -39.93
CA VAL A 755 20.70 15.75 -40.03
C VAL A 755 19.32 15.11 -40.07
N LYS A 756 19.18 14.00 -40.80
CA LYS A 756 17.95 13.22 -40.88
C LYS A 756 17.49 12.74 -39.51
N LEU A 757 18.39 12.17 -38.73
CA LEU A 757 18.09 11.73 -37.37
C LEU A 757 17.67 12.89 -36.47
N PHE A 758 18.36 14.03 -36.52
CA PHE A 758 18.01 15.19 -35.69
C PHE A 758 16.66 15.82 -36.04
N VAL A 759 16.26 15.81 -37.31
CA VAL A 759 14.94 16.29 -37.77
C VAL A 759 13.84 15.28 -37.43
N LEU A 760 14.09 13.98 -37.56
CA LEU A 760 13.16 12.94 -37.09
C LEU A 760 13.01 12.96 -35.55
N LEU A 761 14.06 13.29 -34.80
CA LEU A 761 13.96 13.51 -33.36
C LEU A 761 13.09 14.72 -33.01
N ASP A 762 13.05 15.78 -33.83
CA ASP A 762 12.11 16.89 -33.64
C ASP A 762 10.65 16.49 -33.93
N ALA A 763 10.41 15.50 -34.79
CA ALA A 763 9.07 14.98 -35.09
C ALA A 763 8.38 14.41 -33.82
N ILE A 764 9.15 13.89 -32.86
CA ILE A 764 8.68 13.43 -31.55
C ILE A 764 7.96 14.54 -30.76
N THR A 765 8.28 15.82 -31.00
CA THR A 765 7.67 16.95 -30.27
C THR A 765 6.25 17.31 -30.74
N PHE A 766 5.76 16.67 -31.80
CA PHE A 766 4.47 16.95 -32.43
C PHE A 766 3.43 15.88 -32.12
N ASP A 767 2.15 16.26 -32.16
CA ASP A 767 1.04 15.34 -32.00
C ASP A 767 0.88 14.44 -33.25
N TYR A 768 0.33 13.24 -33.07
CA TYR A 768 0.08 12.27 -34.14
C TYR A 768 -0.78 12.86 -35.28
N VAL A 769 -1.69 13.78 -34.95
CA VAL A 769 -2.53 14.50 -35.92
C VAL A 769 -1.72 15.47 -36.81
N ASP A 770 -0.59 15.99 -36.32
CA ASP A 770 0.31 16.86 -37.07
C ASP A 770 1.42 16.09 -37.82
N MET A 771 1.63 14.81 -37.50
CA MET A 771 2.71 13.96 -38.04
C MET A 771 2.17 12.65 -38.65
N ASP A 772 1.34 12.78 -39.68
CA ASP A 772 0.84 11.64 -40.44
C ASP A 772 1.92 10.93 -41.29
N PHE A 773 1.58 9.76 -41.82
CA PHE A 773 2.47 8.95 -42.65
C PHE A 773 2.98 9.67 -43.92
N ALA A 774 2.18 10.54 -44.52
CA ALA A 774 2.59 11.27 -45.72
C ALA A 774 3.68 12.29 -45.35
N ARG A 775 3.48 13.05 -44.26
CA ARG A 775 4.47 14.00 -43.73
C ARG A 775 5.75 13.32 -43.25
N LEU A 776 5.66 12.16 -42.62
CA LEU A 776 6.85 11.36 -42.24
C LEU A 776 7.65 10.92 -43.47
N SER A 777 6.97 10.48 -44.53
CA SER A 777 7.61 10.10 -45.82
C SER A 777 8.21 11.32 -46.55
N GLU A 778 7.55 12.47 -46.52
CA GLU A 778 8.08 13.74 -47.05
C GLU A 778 9.33 14.18 -46.28
N ILE A 779 9.32 14.10 -44.94
CA ILE A 779 10.47 14.42 -44.10
C ILE A 779 11.62 13.46 -44.36
N ASP A 780 11.36 12.15 -44.51
CA ASP A 780 12.39 11.16 -44.86
C ASP A 780 13.08 11.52 -46.19
N THR A 781 12.28 11.83 -47.21
CA THR A 781 12.75 12.20 -48.56
C THR A 781 13.52 13.53 -48.56
N LEU A 782 12.98 14.55 -47.88
CA LEU A 782 13.58 15.88 -47.79
C LEU A 782 14.91 15.84 -47.03
N THR A 783 14.95 15.16 -45.89
CA THR A 783 16.17 15.06 -45.08
C THR A 783 17.24 14.23 -45.77
N PHE A 784 16.87 13.16 -46.49
CA PHE A 784 17.78 12.41 -47.34
C PHE A 784 18.39 13.29 -48.45
N PHE A 785 17.59 14.14 -49.10
CA PHE A 785 18.10 15.11 -50.07
C PHE A 785 19.04 16.15 -49.46
N VAL A 786 18.75 16.65 -48.25
CA VAL A 786 19.62 17.59 -47.52
C VAL A 786 20.96 16.93 -47.17
N GLU A 787 20.95 15.71 -46.62
CA GLU A 787 22.18 14.96 -46.33
C GLU A 787 23.01 14.70 -47.60
N TRP A 788 22.36 14.29 -48.69
CA TRP A 788 23.00 14.13 -50.01
C TRP A 788 23.67 15.43 -50.49
N HIS A 789 22.96 16.55 -50.40
CA HIS A 789 23.46 17.84 -50.86
C HIS A 789 24.61 18.36 -49.99
N MET A 790 24.55 18.16 -48.67
CA MET A 790 25.62 18.52 -47.74
C MET A 790 26.88 17.66 -47.97
N MET A 791 26.73 16.34 -48.15
CA MET A 791 27.85 15.45 -48.51
C MET A 791 28.47 15.90 -49.84
N ARG A 792 27.65 16.10 -50.89
CA ARG A 792 28.13 16.55 -52.20
C ARG A 792 28.87 17.89 -52.11
N ILE A 793 28.39 18.87 -51.35
CA ILE A 793 29.11 20.13 -51.16
C ILE A 793 30.43 19.89 -50.42
N HIS A 794 30.43 19.13 -49.33
CA HIS A 794 31.62 18.94 -48.48
C HIS A 794 32.72 18.10 -49.17
N ASP A 795 32.36 17.06 -49.92
CA ASP A 795 33.31 16.09 -50.49
C ASP A 795 33.61 16.29 -51.98
N VAL A 796 32.84 17.13 -52.71
CA VAL A 796 33.20 17.58 -54.08
C VAL A 796 33.92 18.95 -54.05
N SER A 797 33.96 19.63 -52.90
CA SER A 797 34.81 20.82 -52.68
C SER A 797 36.16 20.50 -52.01
N ARG A 798 36.41 19.22 -51.73
CA ARG A 798 37.68 18.66 -51.26
C ARG A 798 38.37 17.88 -52.38
#